data_AF-A0AB73NJZ5-F1
#
_entry.id   AF-A0AB73NJZ5-F1
#
_cell.length_a   1.000
_cell.length_b   1.000
_cell.length_c   1.000
_cell.angle_alpha   90.00
_cell.angle_beta   90.00
_cell.angle_gamma   90.00
#
_symmetry.space_group_name_H-M   'P 1'
#
loop_
_entity.id
_entity.type
_entity.pdbx_description
1 polymer ?
#
loop_
_entity_poly.entity_id
_entity_poly.type
_entity_poly.pdbx_seq_one_letter_code
_entity_poly.pdbx_strand_id
1 'polypeptide(L)'
;MAHLRTLYTRENILRDHGVVEPYPFAARDSDSEVFGRDLPPKTVVLTFDDGPHRAYTEEIVAILKRYDVPGVFFEVGRNLGSLDAQGKAKLAPLSKISHTLMEEGYAVGNHSLTHAQLSKTTGDALRSQVLDADALLRAVDDKRAPLFRFPYGARNAEGLQLLGEAGLKSIMWNIDSLDWADPVPESIVQRVLDQVNKEQRGIVLFHDIHDRAVKALPQILDRLIADGYQFAGWNGREFSVAHAPSALADATVTIGYAKSWAIVIGIDDYAHWPRLEYAANDAQAIASTLTGPLGFPSSQVIVLKNGQATRNNILAAFHDRLGEGRAQTNDRVFVFFAGHGATRRLASGRDLGYIIPVDSDPQHLASDAIAMSDLQNIAESLQAKHVLFVMDACYSGLGLTRGGPTSGAYLRENARRIARQMLTAGGADQQVADSGPNGHSVFTWVLLQALAGKGDLNGDGLITGTELAAYVAPAVSAVSAQTPAFGSLPGSQGGEFVFQVPSGDEFLTAETAQLSADAIALNGRVDAARPASAAAGATVAAPPVTVKTLQGGQATLVLPAAVKSSDRQRARLANERGLQLYKEKRYVDAAEQFAEALKLRPDFALAANNLGFVYYRQGRFAESARWLENTLKIDPSRAVAYLNLGDAYAKAGDRDKARKAYSTYLELQPQGSGAEQARTQLQSL
;
A
#
# COMPACT_ATOMS: atom_id res chain seq x y z
N MET A 1 27.71 17.31 -22.13
CA MET A 1 27.45 16.08 -21.34
C MET A 1 28.37 14.93 -21.70
N ALA A 2 28.41 14.45 -22.96
CA ALA A 2 29.27 13.32 -23.35
C ALA A 2 30.79 13.57 -23.18
N HIS A 3 31.28 14.76 -23.55
CA HIS A 3 32.69 15.14 -23.41
C HIS A 3 33.13 15.38 -21.94
N LEU A 4 32.19 15.76 -21.07
CA LEU A 4 32.44 15.93 -19.63
C LEU A 4 32.53 14.57 -18.92
N ARG A 5 31.73 13.58 -19.32
CA ARG A 5 31.80 12.20 -18.78
C ARG A 5 33.12 11.49 -19.08
N THR A 6 33.80 11.85 -20.16
CA THR A 6 35.12 11.30 -20.50
C THR A 6 36.28 11.98 -19.76
N LEU A 7 36.12 13.23 -19.34
CA LEU A 7 37.14 13.98 -18.61
C LEU A 7 37.04 13.77 -17.09
N TYR A 8 35.82 13.61 -16.57
CA TYR A 8 35.51 13.48 -15.15
C TYR A 8 34.93 12.10 -14.82
N THR A 9 35.70 11.04 -15.09
CA THR A 9 35.34 9.71 -14.57
C THR A 9 35.54 9.69 -13.06
N ARG A 10 34.73 8.90 -12.36
CA ARG A 10 34.87 8.69 -10.91
C ARG A 10 36.30 8.25 -10.58
N GLU A 11 36.90 7.36 -11.38
CA GLU A 11 38.31 6.96 -11.22
C GLU A 11 39.29 8.14 -11.34
N ASN A 12 39.13 9.06 -12.30
CA ASN A 12 40.02 10.20 -12.45
C ASN A 12 39.88 11.21 -11.30
N ILE A 13 38.65 11.47 -10.84
CA ILE A 13 38.39 12.34 -9.69
C ILE A 13 38.98 11.76 -8.40
N LEU A 14 38.86 10.44 -8.18
CA LEU A 14 39.43 9.76 -7.03
C LEU A 14 40.96 9.71 -7.05
N ARG A 15 41.55 9.65 -8.25
CA ARG A 15 43.00 9.67 -8.47
C ARG A 15 43.61 11.06 -8.25
N ASP A 16 42.97 12.11 -8.76
CA ASP A 16 43.46 13.49 -8.70
C ASP A 16 43.38 14.10 -7.29
N HIS A 17 42.63 13.46 -6.37
CA HIS A 17 42.42 13.95 -5.01
C HIS A 17 43.08 13.11 -3.89
N GLY A 18 44.00 12.18 -4.15
CA GLY A 18 45.03 11.78 -3.18
C GLY A 18 44.83 10.46 -2.38
N VAL A 19 45.85 9.58 -2.53
CA VAL A 19 46.15 8.28 -1.87
C VAL A 19 44.93 7.48 -1.42
N VAL A 20 44.28 6.88 -2.41
CA VAL A 20 43.23 5.87 -2.25
C VAL A 20 43.88 4.52 -2.54
N GLU A 21 43.81 3.54 -1.62
CA GLU A 21 43.98 2.15 -2.08
C GLU A 21 42.90 1.91 -3.14
N PRO A 22 43.26 1.57 -4.39
CA PRO A 22 42.31 1.50 -5.49
C PRO A 22 41.18 0.58 -5.07
N TYR A 23 39.95 1.10 -5.03
CA TYR A 23 38.75 0.32 -4.69
C TYR A 23 38.73 -0.94 -5.56
N PRO A 24 39.09 -2.12 -5.04
CA PRO A 24 39.21 -3.26 -5.90
C PRO A 24 37.79 -3.79 -6.00
N PHE A 25 37.08 -3.43 -7.08
CA PHE A 25 35.82 -4.07 -7.46
C PHE A 25 35.98 -5.60 -7.71
N ALA A 26 37.16 -6.17 -7.44
CA ALA A 26 37.47 -7.60 -7.50
C ALA A 26 38.03 -8.17 -6.18
N ALA A 27 38.11 -7.40 -5.08
CA ALA A 27 38.55 -7.92 -3.79
C ALA A 27 37.54 -8.92 -3.22
N ARG A 28 38.04 -10.01 -2.65
CA ARG A 28 37.24 -10.97 -1.87
C ARG A 28 37.15 -10.52 -0.41
N ASP A 29 36.22 -11.10 0.34
CA ASP A 29 36.12 -10.80 1.76
C ASP A 29 37.35 -11.39 2.48
N SER A 30 37.74 -10.76 3.57
CA SER A 30 38.86 -11.14 4.42
C SER A 30 38.49 -10.93 5.89
N ASP A 31 39.34 -11.39 6.80
CA ASP A 31 39.10 -11.20 8.24
C ASP A 31 39.05 -9.71 8.65
N SER A 32 39.77 -8.84 7.93
CA SER A 32 39.85 -7.40 8.20
C SER A 32 38.88 -6.55 7.37
N GLU A 33 38.43 -7.03 6.22
CA GLU A 33 37.59 -6.25 5.29
C GLU A 33 36.56 -7.10 4.54
N VAL A 34 35.29 -6.66 4.52
CA VAL A 34 34.13 -7.40 3.99
C VAL A 34 33.35 -6.56 2.98
N PHE A 35 33.14 -7.09 1.77
CA PHE A 35 32.36 -6.49 0.68
C PHE A 35 31.01 -7.19 0.45
N GLY A 36 30.82 -8.39 1.02
CA GLY A 36 29.61 -9.19 0.88
C GLY A 36 29.66 -10.19 -0.28
N ARG A 37 30.85 -10.45 -0.83
CA ARG A 37 31.02 -11.33 -1.99
C ARG A 37 31.09 -12.80 -1.61
N ASP A 38 31.48 -13.10 -0.37
CA ASP A 38 31.54 -14.47 0.15
C ASP A 38 30.26 -14.88 0.89
N LEU A 39 29.22 -14.02 0.87
CA LEU A 39 27.88 -14.36 1.34
C LEU A 39 27.31 -15.58 0.57
N PRO A 40 26.39 -16.36 1.17
CA PRO A 40 25.69 -17.40 0.44
C PRO A 40 24.93 -16.84 -0.79
N PRO A 41 24.71 -17.65 -1.84
CA PRO A 41 23.87 -17.23 -2.96
C PRO A 41 22.50 -16.78 -2.46
N LYS A 42 21.93 -15.77 -3.13
CA LYS A 42 20.65 -15.15 -2.76
C LYS A 42 20.62 -14.62 -1.32
N THR A 43 21.74 -14.10 -0.82
CA THR A 43 21.80 -13.47 0.51
C THR A 43 22.23 -12.02 0.39
N VAL A 44 21.49 -11.11 1.02
CA VAL A 44 21.83 -9.69 1.08
C VAL A 44 21.94 -9.20 2.53
N VAL A 45 22.79 -8.21 2.75
CA VAL A 45 22.86 -7.44 4.01
C VAL A 45 22.44 -6.01 3.70
N LEU A 46 21.51 -5.46 4.47
CA LEU A 46 21.08 -4.08 4.33
C LEU A 46 21.85 -3.20 5.28
N THR A 47 22.47 -2.14 4.75
CA THR A 47 23.30 -1.23 5.54
C THR A 47 22.90 0.22 5.29
N PHE A 48 22.93 1.02 6.36
CA PHE A 48 22.48 2.39 6.37
C PHE A 48 23.54 3.31 6.99
N ASP A 49 24.02 4.28 6.23
CA ASP A 49 25.08 5.19 6.66
C ASP A 49 24.52 6.57 7.06
N ASP A 50 25.35 7.33 7.79
CA ASP A 50 25.20 8.74 8.21
C ASP A 50 24.27 9.03 9.39
N GLY A 51 23.57 8.01 9.87
CA GLY A 51 22.65 8.11 11.00
C GLY A 51 23.31 8.42 12.34
N PRO A 52 22.52 8.47 13.42
CA PRO A 52 21.06 8.36 13.41
C PRO A 52 20.39 9.69 12.98
N HIS A 53 19.31 9.59 12.20
CA HIS A 53 18.43 10.68 11.83
C HIS A 53 17.07 10.57 12.54
N ARG A 54 16.59 11.68 13.10
CA ARG A 54 15.37 11.70 13.94
C ARG A 54 14.13 11.12 13.26
N ALA A 55 13.92 11.40 11.98
CA ALA A 55 12.70 11.00 11.28
C ALA A 55 12.86 9.68 10.49
N TYR A 56 14.05 9.44 9.95
CA TYR A 56 14.21 8.47 8.86
C TYR A 56 14.80 7.15 9.36
N THR A 57 15.71 7.17 10.34
CA THR A 57 16.20 5.95 11.00
C THR A 57 15.05 5.15 11.61
N GLU A 58 14.18 5.82 12.37
CA GLU A 58 13.01 5.17 12.98
C GLU A 58 12.03 4.61 11.94
N GLU A 59 11.81 5.31 10.82
CA GLU A 59 10.97 4.80 9.72
C GLU A 59 11.59 3.61 8.99
N ILE A 60 12.91 3.64 8.75
CA ILE A 60 13.64 2.50 8.17
C ILE A 60 13.54 1.30 9.10
N VAL A 61 13.77 1.46 10.41
CA VAL A 61 13.61 0.40 11.39
C VAL A 61 12.19 -0.17 11.40
N ALA A 62 11.18 0.69 11.35
CA ALA A 62 9.79 0.25 11.28
C ALA A 62 9.51 -0.58 10.01
N ILE A 63 10.12 -0.23 8.87
CA ILE A 63 10.08 -1.03 7.65
C ILE A 63 10.80 -2.37 7.87
N LEU A 64 12.04 -2.36 8.35
CA LEU A 64 12.83 -3.58 8.58
C LEU A 64 12.11 -4.56 9.51
N LYS A 65 11.54 -4.08 10.62
CA LYS A 65 10.70 -4.89 11.53
C LYS A 65 9.47 -5.47 10.85
N ARG A 66 8.79 -4.68 10.01
CA ARG A 66 7.60 -5.13 9.26
C ARG A 66 7.93 -6.33 8.36
N TYR A 67 9.13 -6.36 7.81
CA TYR A 67 9.60 -7.43 6.92
C TYR A 67 10.37 -8.53 7.65
N ASP A 68 10.59 -8.41 8.97
CA ASP A 68 11.45 -9.28 9.76
C ASP A 68 12.86 -9.42 9.17
N VAL A 69 13.42 -8.28 8.77
CA VAL A 69 14.72 -8.19 8.10
C VAL A 69 15.75 -7.52 9.01
N PRO A 70 16.94 -8.13 9.21
CA PRO A 70 18.03 -7.48 9.93
C PRO A 70 18.60 -6.29 9.16
N GLY A 71 19.25 -5.37 9.88
CA GLY A 71 19.95 -4.23 9.31
C GLY A 71 21.19 -3.85 10.11
N VAL A 72 22.11 -3.14 9.44
CA VAL A 72 23.33 -2.59 10.05
C VAL A 72 23.34 -1.08 9.84
N PHE A 73 23.53 -0.32 10.90
CA PHE A 73 23.55 1.15 10.87
C PHE A 73 24.96 1.64 11.18
N PHE A 74 25.58 2.36 10.26
CA PHE A 74 26.88 2.99 10.46
C PHE A 74 26.67 4.46 10.82
N GLU A 75 26.93 4.79 12.07
CA GLU A 75 26.58 6.10 12.62
C GLU A 75 27.78 7.03 12.73
N VAL A 76 27.54 8.32 12.47
CA VAL A 76 28.56 9.36 12.59
C VAL A 76 28.65 9.80 14.05
N GLY A 77 29.82 9.69 14.67
CA GLY A 77 30.00 9.91 16.10
C GLY A 77 29.49 11.28 16.58
N ARG A 78 29.63 12.34 15.78
CA ARG A 78 29.14 13.69 16.10
C ARG A 78 27.62 13.77 16.27
N ASN A 79 26.86 12.87 15.64
CA ASN A 79 25.41 12.77 15.86
C ASN A 79 25.09 12.22 17.26
N LEU A 80 25.99 11.43 17.84
CA LEU A 80 25.83 10.77 19.13
C LEU A 80 26.25 11.65 20.31
N GLY A 81 27.17 12.58 20.11
CA GLY A 81 27.64 13.46 21.17
C GLY A 81 29.04 14.03 20.94
N SER A 82 29.71 14.33 22.05
CA SER A 82 31.08 14.84 22.09
C SER A 82 31.85 14.25 23.27
N LEU A 83 33.16 14.14 23.15
CA LEU A 83 34.05 13.84 24.28
C LEU A 83 34.62 15.14 24.87
N ASP A 84 34.80 15.19 26.19
CA ASP A 84 35.57 16.27 26.83
C ASP A 84 37.08 16.03 26.75
N ALA A 85 37.87 16.95 27.30
CA ALA A 85 39.33 16.89 27.28
C ALA A 85 39.92 15.68 28.04
N GLN A 86 39.10 14.99 28.84
CA GLN A 86 39.46 13.78 29.58
C GLN A 86 38.92 12.51 28.90
N GLY A 87 38.31 12.63 27.71
CA GLY A 87 37.72 11.52 26.96
C GLY A 87 36.36 11.07 27.48
N LYS A 88 35.72 11.83 28.38
CA LYS A 88 34.40 11.48 28.92
C LYS A 88 33.30 11.91 27.95
N ALA A 89 32.41 10.98 27.66
CA ALA A 89 31.30 11.20 26.72
C ALA A 89 30.19 12.09 27.30
N LYS A 90 29.73 13.02 26.46
CA LYS A 90 28.49 13.78 26.63
C LYS A 90 27.57 13.47 25.45
N LEU A 91 26.57 12.63 25.70
CA LEU A 91 25.63 12.17 24.68
C LEU A 91 24.63 13.25 24.26
N ALA A 92 24.32 13.28 22.97
CA ALA A 92 23.30 14.12 22.35
C ALA A 92 21.94 13.42 22.33
N PRO A 93 20.81 14.14 22.21
CA PRO A 93 19.48 13.52 22.20
C PRO A 93 19.27 12.43 21.15
N LEU A 94 19.93 12.53 20.00
CA LEU A 94 19.85 11.54 18.92
C LEU A 94 20.45 10.17 19.30
N SER A 95 21.36 10.13 20.28
CA SER A 95 21.97 8.88 20.74
C SER A 95 20.97 7.87 21.33
N LYS A 96 19.78 8.35 21.70
CA LYS A 96 18.67 7.48 22.14
C LYS A 96 18.18 6.57 21.04
N ILE A 97 18.18 7.03 19.78
CA ILE A 97 17.78 6.23 18.62
C ILE A 97 18.76 5.07 18.47
N SER A 98 20.06 5.35 18.55
CA SER A 98 21.13 4.35 18.52
C SER A 98 21.02 3.32 19.65
N HIS A 99 20.73 3.76 20.88
CA HIS A 99 20.46 2.85 21.99
C HIS A 99 19.28 1.92 21.68
N THR A 100 18.17 2.47 21.18
CA THR A 100 16.99 1.70 20.80
C THR A 100 17.30 0.70 19.66
N LEU A 101 18.07 1.09 18.65
CA LEU A 101 18.52 0.18 17.59
C LEU A 101 19.23 -1.06 18.17
N MET A 102 20.16 -0.84 19.09
CA MET A 102 20.93 -1.90 19.72
C MET A 102 20.08 -2.77 20.67
N GLU A 103 19.15 -2.17 21.41
CA GLU A 103 18.18 -2.91 22.23
C GLU A 103 17.28 -3.81 21.37
N GLU A 104 16.94 -3.37 20.18
CA GLU A 104 16.09 -4.08 19.22
C GLU A 104 16.87 -5.10 18.37
N GLY A 105 18.17 -5.28 18.64
CA GLY A 105 19.02 -6.29 18.02
C GLY A 105 19.60 -5.87 16.67
N TYR A 106 19.47 -4.61 16.25
CA TYR A 106 20.17 -4.09 15.08
C TYR A 106 21.64 -3.84 15.41
N ALA A 107 22.49 -4.09 14.43
CA ALA A 107 23.91 -3.86 14.57
C ALA A 107 24.23 -2.39 14.30
N VAL A 108 24.80 -1.70 15.30
CA VAL A 108 25.23 -0.31 15.15
C VAL A 108 26.76 -0.26 15.11
N GLY A 109 27.30 0.19 13.98
CA GLY A 109 28.72 0.30 13.69
C GLY A 109 29.19 1.75 13.57
N ASN A 110 30.50 1.92 13.46
CA ASN A 110 31.18 3.22 13.47
C ASN A 110 31.36 3.76 12.05
N HIS A 111 30.93 5.01 11.80
CA HIS A 111 31.10 5.71 10.53
C HIS A 111 32.01 6.94 10.63
N SER A 112 33.03 6.87 11.49
CA SER A 112 33.90 7.96 11.90
C SER A 112 33.20 9.07 12.70
N LEU A 113 33.99 9.94 13.33
CA LEU A 113 33.47 11.01 14.17
C LEU A 113 32.75 12.09 13.37
N THR A 114 33.27 12.48 12.20
CA THR A 114 32.82 13.68 11.47
C THR A 114 32.48 13.45 10.01
N HIS A 115 32.49 12.18 9.55
CA HIS A 115 32.34 11.84 8.15
C HIS A 115 33.48 12.42 7.26
N ALA A 116 34.69 12.51 7.82
CA ALA A 116 35.86 12.99 7.09
C ALA A 116 36.38 11.94 6.09
N GLN A 117 36.97 12.38 4.98
CA GLN A 117 37.60 11.48 4.02
C GLN A 117 38.93 10.93 4.57
N LEU A 118 38.87 9.80 5.28
CA LEU A 118 39.98 9.31 6.10
C LEU A 118 41.22 8.88 5.32
N SER A 119 41.10 8.56 4.03
CA SER A 119 42.26 8.29 3.17
C SER A 119 43.27 9.45 3.13
N LYS A 120 42.82 10.68 3.40
CA LYS A 120 43.63 11.91 3.45
C LYS A 120 44.13 12.27 4.84
N THR A 121 43.84 11.45 5.84
CA THR A 121 44.21 11.71 7.25
C THR A 121 45.19 10.65 7.74
N THR A 122 46.05 11.04 8.68
CA THR A 122 47.07 10.19 9.31
C THR A 122 47.24 10.60 10.77
N GLY A 123 47.95 9.79 11.55
CA GLY A 123 48.31 10.06 12.94
C GLY A 123 47.10 10.34 13.83
N ASP A 124 47.25 11.30 14.75
CA ASP A 124 46.23 11.60 15.77
C ASP A 124 44.88 12.03 15.17
N ALA A 125 44.88 12.70 14.01
CA ALA A 125 43.65 13.11 13.35
C ALA A 125 42.84 11.91 12.85
N LEU A 126 43.51 10.92 12.26
CA LEU A 126 42.88 9.66 11.85
C LEU A 126 42.42 8.85 13.08
N ARG A 127 43.27 8.77 14.11
CA ARG A 127 42.97 8.05 15.35
C ARG A 127 41.74 8.62 16.05
N SER A 128 41.62 9.93 16.19
CA SER A 128 40.46 10.60 16.78
C SER A 128 39.17 10.28 16.00
N GLN A 129 39.20 10.29 14.66
CA GLN A 129 38.02 9.98 13.86
C GLN A 129 37.47 8.57 14.13
N VAL A 130 38.34 7.59 14.36
CA VAL A 130 37.93 6.21 14.64
C VAL A 130 37.62 6.01 16.12
N LEU A 131 38.58 6.30 17.00
CA LEU A 131 38.54 5.94 18.42
C LEU A 131 37.57 6.80 19.23
N ASP A 132 37.40 8.09 18.90
CA ASP A 132 36.48 8.94 19.64
C ASP A 132 35.02 8.61 19.28
N ALA A 133 34.76 8.29 18.01
CA ALA A 133 33.46 7.78 17.58
C ALA A 133 33.15 6.42 18.23
N ASP A 134 34.17 5.56 18.35
CA ASP A 134 34.07 4.27 19.05
C ASP A 134 33.69 4.44 20.52
N ALA A 135 34.35 5.38 21.21
CA ALA A 135 34.09 5.70 22.60
C ALA A 135 32.68 6.27 22.79
N LEU A 136 32.20 7.10 21.86
CA LEU A 136 30.82 7.60 21.88
C LEU A 136 29.80 6.46 21.70
N LEU A 137 30.01 5.55 20.75
CA LEU A 137 29.14 4.38 20.55
C LEU A 137 29.10 3.49 21.79
N ARG A 138 30.24 3.20 22.42
CA ARG A 138 30.30 2.45 23.69
C ARG A 138 29.58 3.17 24.82
N ALA A 139 29.71 4.49 24.89
CA ALA A 139 29.00 5.29 25.89
C ALA A 139 27.48 5.29 25.68
N VAL A 140 27.00 5.07 24.44
CA VAL A 140 25.58 4.82 24.16
C VAL A 140 25.17 3.43 24.65
N ASP A 141 25.82 2.38 24.16
CA ASP A 141 25.63 0.99 24.61
C ASP A 141 26.86 0.15 24.22
N ASP A 142 27.37 -0.65 25.16
CA ASP A 142 28.51 -1.55 24.94
C ASP A 142 28.20 -2.69 23.96
N LYS A 143 26.92 -2.94 23.61
CA LYS A 143 26.48 -3.90 22.58
C LYS A 143 26.78 -3.48 21.15
N ARG A 144 27.27 -2.25 20.93
CA ARG A 144 27.62 -1.74 19.62
C ARG A 144 28.48 -2.75 18.84
N ALA A 145 28.25 -2.87 17.54
CA ALA A 145 28.95 -3.83 16.71
C ALA A 145 30.41 -3.36 16.48
N PRO A 146 31.41 -4.27 16.50
CA PRO A 146 32.81 -3.95 16.22
C PRO A 146 33.05 -3.81 14.70
N LEU A 147 32.19 -3.02 14.06
CA LEU A 147 32.15 -2.78 12.62
C LEU A 147 32.51 -1.31 12.37
N PHE A 148 33.24 -1.07 11.30
CA PHE A 148 33.58 0.27 10.86
C PHE A 148 33.37 0.38 9.35
N ARG A 149 32.80 1.49 8.90
CA ARG A 149 32.75 1.82 7.48
C ARG A 149 33.45 3.15 7.25
N PHE A 150 34.41 3.15 6.33
CA PHE A 150 35.09 4.38 5.93
C PHE A 150 34.11 5.31 5.18
N PRO A 151 33.98 6.59 5.57
CA PRO A 151 33.27 7.57 4.78
C PRO A 151 33.73 7.56 3.32
N TYR A 152 32.77 7.63 2.39
CA TYR A 152 33.01 7.54 0.94
C TYR A 152 33.65 6.21 0.46
N GLY A 153 33.82 5.22 1.35
CA GLY A 153 34.62 4.01 1.11
C GLY A 153 36.13 4.30 0.97
N ALA A 154 36.56 5.50 1.35
CA ALA A 154 37.92 5.99 1.12
C ALA A 154 38.83 5.70 2.32
N ARG A 155 39.82 4.83 2.10
CA ARG A 155 40.73 4.31 3.13
C ARG A 155 42.19 4.33 2.71
N ASN A 156 43.09 4.21 3.68
CA ASN A 156 44.53 4.05 3.51
C ASN A 156 45.05 2.93 4.43
N ALA A 157 46.30 2.50 4.24
CA ALA A 157 46.90 1.39 5.00
C ALA A 157 46.94 1.65 6.52
N GLU A 158 47.23 2.90 6.93
CA GLU A 158 47.25 3.28 8.34
C GLU A 158 45.86 3.15 8.98
N GLY A 159 44.79 3.55 8.28
CA GLY A 159 43.42 3.40 8.74
C GLY A 159 43.03 1.93 8.90
N LEU A 160 43.36 1.09 7.92
CA LEU A 160 43.10 -0.36 8.01
C LEU A 160 43.86 -1.01 9.18
N GLN A 161 45.12 -0.64 9.39
CA GLN A 161 45.90 -1.10 10.53
C GLN A 161 45.27 -0.66 11.86
N LEU A 162 44.86 0.61 11.96
CA LEU A 162 44.20 1.15 13.14
C LEU A 162 42.90 0.41 13.47
N LEU A 163 42.09 0.06 12.47
CA LEU A 163 40.88 -0.76 12.70
C LEU A 163 41.25 -2.12 13.30
N GLY A 164 42.28 -2.79 12.77
CA GLY A 164 42.79 -4.05 13.32
C GLY A 164 43.26 -3.91 14.77
N GLU A 165 44.02 -2.86 15.09
CA GLU A 165 44.46 -2.54 16.47
C GLU A 165 43.28 -2.25 17.42
N ALA A 166 42.23 -1.61 16.91
CA ALA A 166 41.02 -1.28 17.67
C ALA A 166 40.02 -2.46 17.76
N GLY A 167 40.29 -3.58 17.10
CA GLY A 167 39.39 -4.72 17.02
C GLY A 167 38.13 -4.45 16.18
N LEU A 168 38.20 -3.55 15.22
CA LEU A 168 37.13 -3.18 14.30
C LEU A 168 37.32 -3.82 12.93
N LYS A 169 36.22 -4.21 12.29
CA LYS A 169 36.21 -4.79 10.94
C LYS A 169 35.73 -3.77 9.90
N SER A 170 36.46 -3.61 8.80
CA SER A 170 36.08 -2.74 7.67
C SER A 170 34.92 -3.36 6.89
N ILE A 171 33.78 -2.67 6.80
CA ILE A 171 32.60 -3.11 6.06
C ILE A 171 32.36 -2.18 4.87
N MET A 172 32.43 -2.76 3.68
CA MET A 172 32.25 -2.10 2.39
C MET A 172 30.90 -2.50 1.77
N TRP A 173 30.74 -2.33 0.45
CA TRP A 173 29.55 -2.74 -0.29
C TRP A 173 29.91 -3.19 -1.72
N ASN A 174 29.08 -4.03 -2.31
CA ASN A 174 29.15 -4.36 -3.75
C ASN A 174 27.90 -3.91 -4.51
N ILE A 175 26.85 -3.45 -3.80
CA ILE A 175 25.60 -2.95 -4.37
C ILE A 175 25.36 -1.56 -3.79
N ASP A 176 25.29 -0.55 -4.67
CA ASP A 176 25.10 0.85 -4.27
C ASP A 176 23.71 1.34 -4.72
N SER A 177 22.88 1.78 -3.77
CA SER A 177 21.56 2.30 -4.09
C SER A 177 21.61 3.66 -4.79
N LEU A 178 22.70 4.43 -4.61
CA LEU A 178 22.84 5.82 -5.01
C LEU A 178 21.66 6.70 -4.55
N ASP A 179 21.02 6.33 -3.45
CA ASP A 179 19.93 7.08 -2.86
C ASP A 179 20.36 8.51 -2.56
N TRP A 180 21.59 8.77 -2.11
CA TRP A 180 22.11 10.12 -1.89
C TRP A 180 22.10 11.04 -3.14
N ALA A 181 22.26 10.47 -4.34
CA ALA A 181 22.35 11.22 -5.60
C ALA A 181 21.05 11.21 -6.42
N ASP A 182 20.24 10.16 -6.31
CA ASP A 182 19.06 9.93 -7.14
C ASP A 182 17.79 10.37 -6.39
N PRO A 183 17.07 11.41 -6.84
CA PRO A 183 15.87 11.87 -6.15
C PRO A 183 14.62 11.00 -6.41
N VAL A 184 14.67 10.01 -7.32
CA VAL A 184 13.48 9.26 -7.77
C VAL A 184 13.45 7.86 -7.12
N PRO A 185 12.51 7.58 -6.19
CA PRO A 185 12.45 6.29 -5.50
C PRO A 185 12.37 5.08 -6.44
N GLU A 186 11.58 5.15 -7.51
CA GLU A 186 11.46 4.05 -8.47
C GLU A 186 12.77 3.73 -9.19
N SER A 187 13.58 4.76 -9.50
CA SER A 187 14.89 4.55 -10.12
C SER A 187 15.89 3.91 -9.14
N ILE A 188 15.77 4.20 -7.84
CA ILE A 188 16.54 3.52 -6.78
C ILE A 188 16.13 2.05 -6.71
N VAL A 189 14.82 1.76 -6.70
CA VAL A 189 14.27 0.39 -6.67
C VAL A 189 14.84 -0.44 -7.82
N GLN A 190 14.69 0.03 -9.06
CA GLN A 190 15.18 -0.70 -10.24
C GLN A 190 16.70 -0.93 -10.18
N ARG A 191 17.48 0.11 -9.83
CA ARG A 191 18.93 0.02 -9.74
C ARG A 191 19.41 -1.02 -8.72
N VAL A 192 18.80 -1.04 -7.54
CA VAL A 192 19.17 -2.01 -6.50
C VAL A 192 18.82 -3.42 -6.97
N LEU A 193 17.63 -3.63 -7.51
CA LEU A 193 17.19 -4.94 -7.99
C LEU A 193 18.05 -5.45 -9.15
N ASP A 194 18.42 -4.61 -10.11
CA ASP A 194 19.29 -4.97 -11.22
C ASP A 194 20.69 -5.40 -10.73
N GLN A 195 21.26 -4.66 -9.78
CA GLN A 195 22.54 -5.01 -9.19
C GLN A 195 22.46 -6.28 -8.35
N VAL A 196 21.42 -6.43 -7.51
CA VAL A 196 21.22 -7.67 -6.74
C VAL A 196 21.04 -8.87 -7.67
N ASN A 197 20.27 -8.74 -8.74
CA ASN A 197 20.09 -9.79 -9.75
C ASN A 197 21.38 -10.10 -10.51
N LYS A 198 22.26 -9.13 -10.70
CA LYS A 198 23.57 -9.36 -11.31
C LYS A 198 24.53 -10.06 -10.36
N GLU A 199 24.66 -9.55 -9.14
CA GLU A 199 25.65 -10.02 -8.15
C GLU A 199 25.17 -11.30 -7.43
N GLN A 200 23.85 -11.57 -7.43
CA GLN A 200 23.16 -12.67 -6.74
C GLN A 200 23.33 -12.69 -5.22
N ARG A 201 24.11 -11.77 -4.64
CA ARG A 201 24.41 -11.64 -3.21
C ARG A 201 25.10 -10.30 -2.96
N GLY A 202 25.11 -9.82 -1.73
CA GLY A 202 25.92 -8.65 -1.42
C GLY A 202 25.53 -7.83 -0.20
N ILE A 203 26.33 -6.80 0.07
CA ILE A 203 26.01 -5.74 1.00
C ILE A 203 25.46 -4.55 0.20
N VAL A 204 24.25 -4.11 0.55
CA VAL A 204 23.56 -2.98 -0.09
C VAL A 204 23.77 -1.73 0.75
N LEU A 205 24.28 -0.67 0.12
CA LEU A 205 24.46 0.65 0.73
C LEU A 205 23.22 1.53 0.55
N PHE A 206 22.68 2.01 1.66
CA PHE A 206 21.69 3.10 1.77
C PHE A 206 22.16 4.14 2.77
N HIS A 207 21.43 5.26 2.86
CA HIS A 207 21.65 6.30 3.87
C HIS A 207 20.32 6.55 4.60
N ASP A 208 20.31 6.43 5.93
CA ASP A 208 19.11 6.64 6.75
C ASP A 208 18.84 8.12 7.05
N ILE A 209 19.51 9.04 6.35
CA ILE A 209 19.28 10.48 6.38
C ILE A 209 18.41 10.97 5.21
N HIS A 210 17.82 10.05 4.41
CA HIS A 210 17.11 10.38 3.18
C HIS A 210 15.70 9.74 3.07
N ASP A 211 14.67 10.58 2.89
CA ASP A 211 13.26 10.16 2.66
C ASP A 211 13.07 9.20 1.47
N ARG A 212 13.83 9.39 0.39
CA ARG A 212 13.80 8.49 -0.78
C ARG A 212 14.22 7.05 -0.47
N ALA A 213 15.12 6.83 0.50
CA ALA A 213 15.48 5.50 0.95
C ALA A 213 14.28 4.84 1.66
N VAL A 214 13.59 5.59 2.54
CA VAL A 214 12.35 5.16 3.21
C VAL A 214 11.28 4.75 2.20
N LYS A 215 11.13 5.50 1.11
CA LYS A 215 10.13 5.23 0.05
C LYS A 215 10.48 4.05 -0.86
N ALA A 216 11.77 3.85 -1.14
CA ALA A 216 12.24 2.77 -2.03
C ALA A 216 12.28 1.41 -1.32
N LEU A 217 12.65 1.40 -0.03
CA LEU A 217 12.95 0.17 0.71
C LEU A 217 11.82 -0.88 0.71
N PRO A 218 10.52 -0.55 0.90
CA PRO A 218 9.46 -1.55 0.88
C PRO A 218 9.34 -2.30 -0.44
N GLN A 219 9.45 -1.59 -1.57
CA GLN A 219 9.35 -2.20 -2.90
C GLN A 219 10.54 -3.11 -3.21
N ILE A 220 11.74 -2.72 -2.74
CA ILE A 220 12.95 -3.56 -2.85
C ILE A 220 12.76 -4.83 -2.01
N LEU A 221 12.33 -4.70 -0.76
CA LEU A 221 12.11 -5.84 0.13
C LEU A 221 11.04 -6.80 -0.41
N ASP A 222 9.90 -6.28 -0.86
CA ASP A 222 8.82 -7.06 -1.48
C ASP A 222 9.36 -7.91 -2.64
N ARG A 223 10.15 -7.28 -3.51
CA ARG A 223 10.68 -7.96 -4.69
C ARG A 223 11.77 -8.98 -4.35
N LEU A 224 12.72 -8.64 -3.48
CA LEU A 224 13.79 -9.54 -3.07
C LEU A 224 13.23 -10.78 -2.35
N ILE A 225 12.25 -10.60 -1.46
CA ILE A 225 11.55 -11.71 -0.80
C ILE A 225 10.83 -12.57 -1.84
N ALA A 226 10.12 -11.97 -2.79
CA ALA A 226 9.43 -12.69 -3.86
C ALA A 226 10.40 -13.49 -4.75
N ASP A 227 11.59 -12.96 -5.00
CA ASP A 227 12.65 -13.61 -5.79
C ASP A 227 13.46 -14.65 -4.95
N GLY A 228 13.12 -14.83 -3.67
CA GLY A 228 13.67 -15.84 -2.77
C GLY A 228 15.02 -15.47 -2.15
N TYR A 229 15.32 -14.18 -2.01
CA TYR A 229 16.49 -13.71 -1.28
C TYR A 229 16.29 -13.81 0.23
N GLN A 230 17.39 -14.10 0.92
CA GLN A 230 17.52 -14.12 2.37
C GLN A 230 18.28 -12.88 2.83
N PHE A 231 18.06 -12.50 4.09
CA PHE A 231 18.68 -11.34 4.68
C PHE A 231 19.60 -11.77 5.83
N ALA A 232 20.85 -11.34 5.77
CA ALA A 232 21.84 -11.63 6.79
C ALA A 232 22.00 -10.45 7.76
N GLY A 233 22.07 -10.76 9.05
CA GLY A 233 22.37 -9.81 10.12
C GLY A 233 23.72 -10.11 10.74
N TRP A 234 24.22 -9.17 11.55
CA TRP A 234 25.44 -9.37 12.32
C TRP A 234 25.12 -10.16 13.59
N ASN A 235 25.78 -11.31 13.80
CA ASN A 235 25.57 -12.16 14.97
C ASN A 235 26.58 -11.93 16.11
N GLY A 236 27.43 -10.90 16.00
CA GLY A 236 28.54 -10.64 16.91
C GLY A 236 29.92 -11.01 16.35
N ARG A 237 29.98 -11.87 15.32
CA ARG A 237 31.24 -12.34 14.72
C ARG A 237 31.28 -12.25 13.19
N GLU A 238 30.17 -12.57 12.55
CA GLU A 238 30.04 -12.60 11.09
C GLU A 238 28.62 -12.24 10.65
N PHE A 239 28.45 -12.00 9.35
CA PHE A 239 27.12 -11.90 8.75
C PHE A 239 26.56 -13.29 8.53
N SER A 240 25.43 -13.58 9.18
CA SER A 240 24.74 -14.85 9.05
C SER A 240 23.26 -14.64 8.82
N VAL A 241 22.65 -15.48 8.00
CA VAL A 241 21.19 -15.59 7.91
C VAL A 241 20.71 -16.16 9.24
N ALA A 242 19.92 -15.41 9.98
CA ALA A 242 19.34 -15.90 11.22
C ALA A 242 18.49 -17.16 10.90
N HIS A 243 18.79 -18.29 11.57
CA HIS A 243 17.86 -19.41 11.56
C HIS A 243 16.53 -18.94 12.16
N ALA A 244 15.46 -19.02 11.39
CA ALA A 244 14.15 -18.51 11.76
C ALA A 244 13.67 -19.07 13.12
N PRO A 245 13.34 -18.22 14.11
CA PRO A 245 12.28 -18.56 15.03
C PRO A 245 10.98 -18.57 14.21
N SER A 246 10.48 -19.76 13.94
CA SER A 246 9.09 -19.92 13.51
C SER A 246 8.18 -19.43 14.64
N ALA A 247 7.27 -18.52 14.27
CA ALA A 247 6.02 -18.10 14.91
C ALA A 247 6.00 -16.74 15.64
N LEU A 248 5.34 -15.80 14.94
CA LEU A 248 4.48 -14.71 15.43
C LEU A 248 5.12 -13.40 15.89
N ALA A 249 5.10 -12.38 15.02
CA ALA A 249 4.51 -11.06 15.33
C ALA A 249 4.19 -10.26 14.05
N ASP A 250 2.91 -10.12 13.75
CA ASP A 250 2.26 -8.99 13.06
C ASP A 250 2.86 -8.42 11.75
N ALA A 251 3.10 -9.31 10.79
CA ALA A 251 3.03 -8.91 9.38
C ALA A 251 1.60 -8.44 9.09
N THR A 252 1.42 -7.12 8.95
CA THR A 252 0.33 -6.52 8.19
C THR A 252 0.19 -7.32 6.90
N VAL A 253 -0.98 -7.89 6.64
CA VAL A 253 -1.22 -8.65 5.41
C VAL A 253 -1.00 -7.69 4.23
N THR A 254 0.19 -7.73 3.62
CA THR A 254 0.28 -7.45 2.20
C THR A 254 -0.45 -8.61 1.56
N ILE A 255 -1.46 -8.29 0.75
CA ILE A 255 -2.37 -9.24 0.08
C ILE A 255 -1.65 -10.38 -0.68
N GLY A 256 -0.33 -10.29 -0.85
CA GLY A 256 0.52 -11.40 -1.28
C GLY A 256 0.25 -11.80 -2.73
N TYR A 257 -0.23 -10.85 -3.53
CA TYR A 257 -0.44 -11.04 -4.96
C TYR A 257 0.71 -10.47 -5.76
N ALA A 258 1.20 -11.22 -6.74
CA ALA A 258 2.23 -10.75 -7.66
C ALA A 258 1.65 -9.79 -8.71
N LYS A 259 0.48 -10.11 -9.28
CA LYS A 259 -0.26 -9.25 -10.23
C LYS A 259 -1.76 -9.26 -9.97
N SER A 260 -2.42 -8.21 -10.44
CA SER A 260 -3.86 -7.98 -10.26
C SER A 260 -4.52 -7.74 -11.61
N TRP A 261 -5.23 -8.76 -12.10
CA TRP A 261 -5.91 -8.73 -13.39
C TRP A 261 -7.40 -8.48 -13.22
N ALA A 262 -8.02 -7.81 -14.18
CA ALA A 262 -9.47 -7.71 -14.23
C ALA A 262 -10.05 -7.78 -15.65
N ILE A 263 -11.24 -8.37 -15.75
CA ILE A 263 -12.13 -8.29 -16.92
C ILE A 263 -13.42 -7.63 -16.45
N VAL A 264 -13.79 -6.51 -17.05
CA VAL A 264 -14.93 -5.68 -16.65
C VAL A 264 -15.82 -5.47 -17.87
N ILE A 265 -17.03 -6.00 -17.81
CA ILE A 265 -17.96 -6.06 -18.94
C ILE A 265 -19.24 -5.31 -18.57
N GLY A 266 -19.72 -4.45 -19.46
CA GLY A 266 -20.96 -3.68 -19.28
C GLY A 266 -21.70 -3.50 -20.59
N ILE A 267 -22.97 -3.89 -20.65
CA ILE A 267 -23.71 -3.93 -21.91
C ILE A 267 -25.09 -3.27 -21.74
N ASP A 268 -25.26 -2.12 -22.37
CA ASP A 268 -26.55 -1.42 -22.48
C ASP A 268 -27.19 -1.64 -23.86
N ASP A 269 -26.39 -1.50 -24.90
CA ASP A 269 -26.85 -1.46 -26.30
C ASP A 269 -26.97 -2.86 -26.92
N TYR A 270 -27.89 -3.66 -26.40
CA TYR A 270 -28.18 -4.98 -26.97
C TYR A 270 -28.80 -4.91 -28.37
N ALA A 271 -28.37 -5.80 -29.26
CA ALA A 271 -28.93 -5.92 -30.61
C ALA A 271 -30.32 -6.59 -30.63
N HIS A 272 -30.49 -7.65 -29.83
CA HIS A 272 -31.68 -8.50 -29.84
C HIS A 272 -32.39 -8.59 -28.47
N TRP A 273 -31.86 -7.92 -27.45
CA TRP A 273 -32.42 -7.88 -26.10
C TRP A 273 -32.85 -6.45 -25.73
N PRO A 274 -33.72 -6.26 -24.72
CA PRO A 274 -34.08 -4.93 -24.25
C PRO A 274 -32.84 -4.14 -23.84
N ARG A 275 -32.81 -2.85 -24.15
CA ARG A 275 -31.72 -1.97 -23.72
C ARG A 275 -31.72 -1.77 -22.21
N LEU A 276 -30.53 -1.66 -21.63
CA LEU A 276 -30.30 -1.20 -20.26
C LEU A 276 -29.83 0.25 -20.27
N GLU A 277 -29.80 0.88 -19.09
CA GLU A 277 -29.48 2.29 -18.90
C GLU A 277 -28.10 2.49 -18.26
N TYR A 278 -27.67 1.62 -17.33
CA TYR A 278 -26.48 1.88 -16.51
C TYR A 278 -25.35 0.83 -16.58
N ALA A 279 -25.50 -0.29 -17.30
CA ALA A 279 -24.52 -1.38 -17.27
C ALA A 279 -23.14 -0.99 -17.81
N ALA A 280 -23.07 -0.17 -18.87
CA ALA A 280 -21.78 0.32 -19.37
C ALA A 280 -21.14 1.35 -18.41
N ASN A 281 -21.96 2.13 -17.69
CA ASN A 281 -21.48 3.06 -16.67
C ASN A 281 -20.99 2.31 -15.41
N ASP A 282 -21.70 1.27 -14.99
CA ASP A 282 -21.32 0.35 -13.92
C ASP A 282 -19.94 -0.28 -14.18
N ALA A 283 -19.75 -0.82 -15.38
CA ALA A 283 -18.45 -1.34 -15.81
C ALA A 283 -17.35 -0.25 -15.76
N GLN A 284 -17.65 0.98 -16.19
CA GLN A 284 -16.67 2.06 -16.14
C GLN A 284 -16.30 2.46 -14.71
N ALA A 285 -17.26 2.54 -13.80
CA ALA A 285 -17.03 2.89 -12.40
C ALA A 285 -16.24 1.80 -11.66
N ILE A 286 -16.54 0.52 -11.93
CA ILE A 286 -15.78 -0.61 -11.39
C ILE A 286 -14.34 -0.58 -11.92
N ALA A 287 -14.14 -0.40 -13.23
CA ALA A 287 -12.79 -0.30 -13.81
C ALA A 287 -11.99 0.87 -13.22
N SER A 288 -12.64 2.02 -13.00
CA SER A 288 -12.00 3.20 -12.39
C SER A 288 -11.65 2.96 -10.92
N THR A 289 -12.51 2.28 -10.18
CA THR A 289 -12.27 1.90 -8.78
C THR A 289 -11.12 0.89 -8.66
N LEU A 290 -11.06 -0.09 -9.56
CA LEU A 290 -9.98 -1.07 -9.63
C LEU A 290 -8.64 -0.40 -9.94
N THR A 291 -8.60 0.46 -10.97
CA THR A 291 -7.35 1.05 -11.46
C THR A 291 -6.83 2.21 -10.62
N GLY A 292 -7.71 2.97 -9.98
CA GLY A 292 -7.33 4.04 -9.06
C GLY A 292 -7.19 3.50 -7.62
N PRO A 293 -8.23 3.63 -6.78
CA PRO A 293 -8.18 3.31 -5.36
C PRO A 293 -7.65 1.91 -4.98
N LEU A 294 -7.90 0.89 -5.80
CA LEU A 294 -7.55 -0.50 -5.50
C LEU A 294 -6.24 -0.98 -6.18
N GLY A 295 -5.57 -0.10 -6.93
CA GLY A 295 -4.21 -0.31 -7.44
C GLY A 295 -4.04 -1.41 -8.50
N PHE A 296 -5.08 -1.76 -9.26
CA PHE A 296 -4.93 -2.65 -10.42
C PHE A 296 -4.21 -1.89 -11.54
N PRO A 297 -3.14 -2.42 -12.13
CA PRO A 297 -2.51 -1.76 -13.28
C PRO A 297 -3.50 -1.61 -14.43
N SER A 298 -3.63 -0.43 -15.02
CA SER A 298 -4.56 -0.19 -16.13
C SER A 298 -4.30 -1.11 -17.34
N SER A 299 -3.03 -1.53 -17.55
CA SER A 299 -2.64 -2.51 -18.55
C SER A 299 -3.14 -3.95 -18.29
N GLN A 300 -3.63 -4.22 -17.08
CA GLN A 300 -4.16 -5.52 -16.63
C GLN A 300 -5.68 -5.47 -16.41
N VAL A 301 -6.34 -4.34 -16.66
CA VAL A 301 -7.80 -4.18 -16.58
C VAL A 301 -8.37 -4.08 -18.00
N ILE A 302 -9.08 -5.12 -18.40
CA ILE A 302 -9.73 -5.21 -19.71
C ILE A 302 -11.17 -4.76 -19.55
N VAL A 303 -11.57 -3.75 -20.31
CA VAL A 303 -12.94 -3.22 -20.29
C VAL A 303 -13.60 -3.49 -21.64
N LEU A 304 -14.73 -4.21 -21.63
CA LEU A 304 -15.54 -4.48 -22.83
C LEU A 304 -16.92 -3.86 -22.63
N LYS A 305 -17.26 -2.85 -23.44
CA LYS A 305 -18.57 -2.18 -23.36
C LYS A 305 -19.38 -2.31 -24.65
N ASN A 306 -20.68 -2.51 -24.51
CA ASN A 306 -21.66 -2.51 -25.60
C ASN A 306 -21.18 -3.36 -26.78
N GLY A 307 -21.05 -2.80 -27.99
CA GLY A 307 -20.64 -3.53 -29.20
C GLY A 307 -19.27 -4.24 -29.11
N GLN A 308 -18.43 -3.93 -28.11
CA GLN A 308 -17.18 -4.65 -27.87
C GLN A 308 -17.39 -5.97 -27.11
N ALA A 309 -18.47 -6.08 -26.33
CA ALA A 309 -18.76 -7.21 -25.45
C ALA A 309 -19.46 -8.36 -26.20
N THR A 310 -18.89 -8.75 -27.34
CA THR A 310 -19.34 -9.92 -28.10
C THR A 310 -18.93 -11.21 -27.39
N ARG A 311 -19.62 -12.32 -27.68
CA ARG A 311 -19.29 -13.64 -27.14
C ARG A 311 -17.81 -13.97 -27.35
N ASN A 312 -17.33 -13.74 -28.56
CA ASN A 312 -15.94 -14.03 -28.94
C ASN A 312 -14.94 -13.16 -28.17
N ASN A 313 -15.20 -11.85 -28.03
CA ASN A 313 -14.29 -10.95 -27.32
C ASN A 313 -14.25 -11.25 -25.82
N ILE A 314 -15.38 -11.61 -25.21
CA ILE A 314 -15.44 -11.98 -23.80
C ILE A 314 -14.62 -13.25 -23.57
N LEU A 315 -14.82 -14.30 -24.37
CA LEU A 315 -14.04 -15.55 -24.24
C LEU A 315 -12.55 -15.34 -24.55
N ALA A 316 -12.22 -14.53 -25.55
CA ALA A 316 -10.84 -14.16 -25.86
C ALA A 316 -10.17 -13.40 -24.71
N ALA A 317 -10.89 -12.54 -23.98
CA ALA A 317 -10.35 -11.87 -22.80
C ALA A 317 -9.92 -12.89 -21.72
N PHE A 318 -10.66 -13.98 -21.52
CA PHE A 318 -10.25 -15.05 -20.62
C PHE A 318 -9.08 -15.86 -21.16
N HIS A 319 -9.14 -16.32 -22.41
CA HIS A 319 -8.15 -17.25 -22.94
C HIS A 319 -6.83 -16.59 -23.35
N ASP A 320 -6.89 -15.45 -24.04
CA ASP A 320 -5.70 -14.86 -24.66
C ASP A 320 -4.91 -13.97 -23.67
N ARG A 321 -5.63 -13.40 -22.70
CA ARG A 321 -5.04 -12.43 -21.75
C ARG A 321 -4.82 -13.01 -20.37
N LEU A 322 -5.64 -13.97 -19.94
CA LEU A 322 -5.50 -14.62 -18.63
C LEU A 322 -5.13 -16.11 -18.70
N GLY A 323 -5.06 -16.69 -19.91
CA GLY A 323 -4.71 -18.09 -20.12
C GLY A 323 -3.23 -18.42 -19.86
N GLU A 324 -2.84 -19.64 -20.24
CA GLU A 324 -1.58 -20.29 -19.86
C GLU A 324 -0.35 -19.37 -20.02
N GLY A 325 0.38 -19.16 -18.92
CA GLY A 325 1.60 -18.37 -18.87
C GLY A 325 1.42 -16.86 -18.67
N ARG A 326 0.18 -16.33 -18.69
CA ARG A 326 -0.10 -14.90 -18.43
C ARG A 326 -0.35 -14.62 -16.95
N ALA A 327 -1.48 -15.13 -16.43
CA ALA A 327 -1.79 -15.11 -15.02
C ALA A 327 -1.02 -16.24 -14.32
N GLN A 328 -0.33 -15.91 -13.22
CA GLN A 328 0.54 -16.82 -12.50
C GLN A 328 -0.09 -17.28 -11.18
N THR A 329 0.49 -18.30 -10.55
CA THR A 329 -0.04 -18.94 -9.32
C THR A 329 -0.17 -18.04 -8.10
N ASN A 330 0.50 -16.88 -8.09
CA ASN A 330 0.37 -15.87 -7.04
C ASN A 330 -0.45 -14.63 -7.49
N ASP A 331 -1.10 -14.66 -8.65
CA ASP A 331 -1.91 -13.54 -9.14
C ASP A 331 -3.35 -13.60 -8.60
N ARG A 332 -4.08 -12.50 -8.78
CA ARG A 332 -5.54 -12.45 -8.63
C ARG A 332 -6.22 -12.05 -9.94
N VAL A 333 -7.44 -12.55 -10.14
CA VAL A 333 -8.31 -12.19 -11.27
C VAL A 333 -9.67 -11.75 -10.74
N PHE A 334 -10.05 -10.52 -11.02
CA PHE A 334 -11.39 -9.99 -10.73
C PHE A 334 -12.22 -9.93 -12.02
N VAL A 335 -13.43 -10.47 -12.01
CA VAL A 335 -14.32 -10.44 -13.17
C VAL A 335 -15.60 -9.73 -12.77
N PHE A 336 -15.97 -8.68 -13.49
CA PHE A 336 -17.24 -8.00 -13.33
C PHE A 336 -18.05 -8.05 -14.61
N PHE A 337 -19.34 -8.34 -14.50
CA PHE A 337 -20.28 -8.33 -15.61
C PHE A 337 -21.55 -7.60 -15.19
N ALA A 338 -21.93 -6.56 -15.91
CA ALA A 338 -23.24 -5.91 -15.82
C ALA A 338 -23.97 -6.07 -17.16
N GLY A 339 -25.19 -6.59 -17.11
CA GLY A 339 -25.98 -6.86 -18.32
C GLY A 339 -27.15 -7.81 -18.08
N HIS A 340 -27.72 -8.32 -19.17
CA HIS A 340 -28.73 -9.37 -19.10
C HIS A 340 -28.12 -10.73 -18.75
N GLY A 341 -28.91 -11.52 -18.03
CA GLY A 341 -28.75 -12.96 -17.98
C GLY A 341 -30.06 -13.64 -18.36
N ALA A 342 -30.01 -14.95 -18.60
CA ALA A 342 -31.19 -15.76 -18.90
C ALA A 342 -31.04 -17.18 -18.36
N THR A 343 -32.15 -17.92 -18.28
CA THR A 343 -32.16 -19.35 -17.95
C THR A 343 -32.76 -20.17 -19.05
N ARG A 344 -32.32 -21.42 -19.11
CA ARG A 344 -32.97 -22.48 -19.90
C ARG A 344 -33.19 -23.71 -19.04
N ARG A 345 -34.43 -24.19 -19.00
CA ARG A 345 -34.80 -25.45 -18.35
C ARG A 345 -34.21 -26.63 -19.12
N LEU A 346 -33.38 -27.43 -18.47
CA LEU A 346 -32.83 -28.66 -19.01
C LEU A 346 -33.86 -29.80 -18.92
N ALA A 347 -33.67 -30.85 -19.72
CA ALA A 347 -34.49 -32.07 -19.66
C ALA A 347 -34.50 -32.75 -18.28
N SER A 348 -33.46 -32.51 -17.46
CA SER A 348 -33.37 -32.97 -16.08
C SER A 348 -34.25 -32.19 -15.10
N GLY A 349 -34.94 -31.13 -15.55
CA GLY A 349 -35.69 -30.23 -14.68
C GLY A 349 -34.81 -29.27 -13.88
N ARG A 350 -33.54 -29.09 -14.27
CA ARG A 350 -32.64 -28.07 -13.71
C ARG A 350 -32.59 -26.84 -14.63
N ASP A 351 -32.47 -25.65 -14.07
CA ASP A 351 -32.23 -24.44 -14.85
C ASP A 351 -30.73 -24.22 -15.06
N LEU A 352 -30.34 -23.94 -16.30
CA LEU A 352 -28.99 -23.55 -16.68
C LEU A 352 -28.99 -22.04 -16.94
N GLY A 353 -28.18 -21.30 -16.18
CA GLY A 353 -28.00 -19.86 -16.34
C GLY A 353 -27.01 -19.50 -17.44
N TYR A 354 -27.21 -18.32 -18.01
CA TYR A 354 -26.38 -17.72 -19.06
C TYR A 354 -26.17 -16.24 -18.76
N ILE A 355 -24.97 -15.72 -19.07
CA ILE A 355 -24.78 -14.29 -19.30
C ILE A 355 -24.98 -14.01 -20.79
N ILE A 356 -25.50 -12.83 -21.12
CA ILE A 356 -25.88 -12.45 -22.49
C ILE A 356 -24.86 -11.46 -23.05
N PRO A 357 -23.94 -11.89 -23.94
CA PRO A 357 -23.19 -11.03 -24.84
C PRO A 357 -24.06 -10.12 -25.71
N VAL A 358 -23.49 -9.02 -26.20
CA VAL A 358 -24.21 -8.02 -27.01
C VAL A 358 -24.80 -8.58 -28.31
N ASP A 359 -24.13 -9.60 -28.87
CA ASP A 359 -24.44 -10.27 -30.13
C ASP A 359 -25.35 -11.50 -29.97
N SER A 360 -25.77 -11.84 -28.74
CA SER A 360 -26.61 -13.01 -28.51
C SER A 360 -28.06 -12.83 -28.96
N ASP A 361 -28.59 -13.80 -29.70
CA ASP A 361 -30.00 -13.89 -30.06
C ASP A 361 -30.78 -14.72 -29.01
N PRO A 362 -31.89 -14.21 -28.43
CA PRO A 362 -32.76 -14.99 -27.53
C PRO A 362 -33.22 -16.34 -28.11
N GLN A 363 -33.36 -16.46 -29.43
CA GLN A 363 -33.78 -17.70 -30.10
C GLN A 363 -32.65 -18.74 -30.18
N HIS A 364 -31.40 -18.29 -30.13
CA HIS A 364 -30.19 -19.11 -30.27
C HIS A 364 -29.33 -19.10 -29.00
N LEU A 365 -29.99 -18.96 -27.83
CA LEU A 365 -29.34 -18.82 -26.52
C LEU A 365 -28.24 -19.86 -26.25
N ALA A 366 -28.44 -21.12 -26.66
CA ALA A 366 -27.48 -22.19 -26.39
C ALA A 366 -26.15 -22.06 -27.15
N SER A 367 -26.13 -21.42 -28.32
CA SER A 367 -24.92 -21.19 -29.11
C SER A 367 -24.30 -19.83 -28.85
N ASP A 368 -25.14 -18.81 -28.66
CA ASP A 368 -24.69 -17.41 -28.73
C ASP A 368 -24.44 -16.80 -27.35
N ALA A 369 -25.04 -17.34 -26.29
CA ALA A 369 -24.74 -16.90 -24.93
C ALA A 369 -23.55 -17.65 -24.32
N ILE A 370 -23.12 -17.22 -23.14
CA ILE A 370 -22.06 -17.87 -22.37
C ILE A 370 -22.72 -18.54 -21.16
N ALA A 371 -22.64 -19.87 -21.10
CA ALA A 371 -23.26 -20.62 -20.02
C ALA A 371 -22.49 -20.43 -18.71
N MET A 372 -23.17 -20.50 -17.58
CA MET A 372 -22.50 -20.49 -16.27
C MET A 372 -21.52 -21.66 -16.10
N SER A 373 -21.76 -22.79 -16.78
CA SER A 373 -20.81 -23.91 -16.84
C SER A 373 -19.51 -23.54 -17.55
N ASP A 374 -19.55 -22.68 -18.56
CA ASP A 374 -18.35 -22.23 -19.26
C ASP A 374 -17.51 -21.34 -18.34
N LEU A 375 -18.15 -20.43 -17.59
CA LEU A 375 -17.48 -19.61 -16.58
C LEU A 375 -16.88 -20.45 -15.45
N GLN A 376 -17.52 -21.54 -15.05
CA GLN A 376 -16.98 -22.49 -14.07
C GLN A 376 -15.71 -23.19 -14.59
N ASN A 377 -15.75 -23.68 -15.83
CA ASN A 377 -14.59 -24.31 -16.46
C ASN A 377 -13.43 -23.31 -16.63
N ILE A 378 -13.74 -22.06 -16.97
CA ILE A 378 -12.75 -20.97 -17.03
C ILE A 378 -12.18 -20.71 -15.64
N ALA A 379 -13.02 -20.59 -14.61
CA ALA A 379 -12.56 -20.39 -13.25
C ALA A 379 -11.60 -21.50 -12.80
N GLU A 380 -11.94 -22.77 -13.07
CA GLU A 380 -11.13 -23.93 -12.72
C GLU A 380 -9.81 -24.00 -13.50
N SER A 381 -9.78 -23.54 -14.76
CA SER A 381 -8.58 -23.59 -15.60
C SER A 381 -7.58 -22.46 -15.37
N LEU A 382 -8.02 -21.33 -14.78
CA LEU A 382 -7.13 -20.21 -14.48
C LEU A 382 -6.07 -20.61 -13.46
N GLN A 383 -4.80 -20.26 -13.72
CA GLN A 383 -3.69 -20.51 -12.79
C GLN A 383 -3.67 -19.56 -11.59
N ALA A 384 -4.33 -18.41 -11.70
CA ALA A 384 -4.35 -17.38 -10.65
C ALA A 384 -4.74 -17.95 -9.28
N LYS A 385 -4.13 -17.44 -8.21
CA LYS A 385 -4.40 -17.91 -6.86
C LYS A 385 -5.87 -17.72 -6.49
N HIS A 386 -6.35 -16.49 -6.64
CA HIS A 386 -7.71 -16.10 -6.28
C HIS A 386 -8.44 -15.51 -7.49
N VAL A 387 -9.64 -16.02 -7.75
CA VAL A 387 -10.54 -15.53 -8.80
C VAL A 387 -11.88 -15.19 -8.16
N LEU A 388 -12.37 -13.98 -8.39
CA LEU A 388 -13.68 -13.52 -7.91
C LEU A 388 -14.51 -13.02 -9.09
N PHE A 389 -15.67 -13.63 -9.29
CA PHE A 389 -16.69 -13.20 -10.25
C PHE A 389 -17.76 -12.38 -9.53
N VAL A 390 -18.06 -11.18 -10.00
CA VAL A 390 -19.13 -10.31 -9.50
C VAL A 390 -20.10 -9.99 -10.63
N MET A 391 -21.29 -10.58 -10.57
CA MET A 391 -22.24 -10.61 -11.68
C MET A 391 -23.46 -9.75 -11.35
N ASP A 392 -23.52 -8.54 -11.92
CA ASP A 392 -24.69 -7.66 -11.92
C ASP A 392 -25.63 -7.99 -13.08
N ALA A 393 -26.13 -9.23 -13.07
CA ALA A 393 -27.02 -9.76 -14.06
C ALA A 393 -27.96 -10.78 -13.44
N CYS A 394 -29.18 -10.83 -14.00
CA CYS A 394 -30.19 -11.82 -13.64
C CYS A 394 -29.62 -13.24 -13.84
N TYR A 395 -30.05 -14.23 -13.05
CA TYR A 395 -29.82 -15.66 -13.33
C TYR A 395 -28.37 -16.20 -13.27
N SER A 396 -27.40 -15.41 -12.79
CA SER A 396 -26.01 -15.85 -12.58
C SER A 396 -25.82 -16.81 -11.40
N GLY A 397 -26.82 -16.94 -10.53
CA GLY A 397 -26.78 -17.76 -9.32
C GLY A 397 -27.23 -19.22 -9.50
N LEU A 398 -27.23 -19.76 -10.72
CA LEU A 398 -27.68 -21.13 -11.01
C LEU A 398 -26.53 -22.05 -11.39
N GLY A 399 -26.15 -22.88 -10.42
CA GLY A 399 -25.38 -24.10 -10.64
C GLY A 399 -23.95 -23.99 -10.15
N LEU A 400 -23.64 -24.65 -9.02
CA LEU A 400 -22.30 -24.79 -8.46
C LEU A 400 -22.23 -25.86 -7.36
N THR A 401 -21.05 -26.41 -7.06
CA THR A 401 -20.81 -27.56 -6.14
C THR A 401 -20.53 -27.16 -4.68
N ARG A 402 -20.56 -28.15 -3.77
CA ARG A 402 -20.39 -28.02 -2.30
C ARG A 402 -19.03 -27.41 -1.92
N GLY A 403 -19.04 -26.17 -1.42
CA GLY A 403 -18.03 -25.64 -0.52
C GLY A 403 -18.69 -25.28 0.81
N GLY A 404 -18.52 -26.13 1.83
CA GLY A 404 -19.02 -25.86 3.18
C GLY A 404 -18.25 -24.75 3.88
N PRO A 405 -18.80 -24.17 4.97
CA PRO A 405 -18.11 -23.15 5.75
C PRO A 405 -16.87 -23.78 6.40
N THR A 406 -15.67 -23.31 6.04
CA THR A 406 -14.44 -23.76 6.70
C THR A 406 -14.10 -22.79 7.82
N SER A 407 -14.15 -23.32 9.04
CA SER A 407 -13.71 -22.71 10.29
C SER A 407 -12.18 -22.63 10.39
N GLY A 408 -11.69 -21.54 11.00
CA GLY A 408 -10.84 -21.63 12.17
C GLY A 408 -9.34 -21.36 12.04
N ALA A 409 -8.81 -20.77 10.95
CA ALA A 409 -7.42 -20.27 10.90
C ALA A 409 -7.23 -19.25 9.76
N TYR A 410 -7.69 -18.01 9.99
CA TYR A 410 -8.62 -17.41 9.03
C TYR A 410 -8.08 -16.55 7.88
N LEU A 411 -6.82 -16.09 7.88
CA LEU A 411 -6.33 -15.21 6.79
C LEU A 411 -4.97 -15.63 6.21
N ARG A 412 -3.98 -16.04 7.03
CA ARG A 412 -2.68 -16.50 6.51
C ARG A 412 -2.74 -17.84 5.78
N GLU A 413 -3.62 -18.75 6.21
CA GLU A 413 -3.81 -20.04 5.56
C GLU A 413 -4.73 -19.91 4.33
N ASN A 414 -5.80 -19.13 4.45
CA ASN A 414 -6.70 -18.82 3.33
C ASN A 414 -6.01 -18.02 2.21
N ALA A 415 -5.04 -17.14 2.53
CA ALA A 415 -4.24 -16.43 1.55
C ALA A 415 -3.31 -17.33 0.71
N ARG A 416 -3.12 -18.59 1.12
CA ARG A 416 -2.32 -19.61 0.42
C ARG A 416 -3.18 -20.62 -0.37
N ARG A 417 -4.47 -20.74 -0.05
CA ARG A 417 -5.39 -21.70 -0.67
C ARG A 417 -5.97 -21.11 -1.95
N ILE A 418 -6.24 -21.95 -2.94
CA ILE A 418 -6.90 -21.51 -4.17
C ILE A 418 -8.32 -21.01 -3.84
N ALA A 419 -8.71 -19.86 -4.38
CA ALA A 419 -10.04 -19.29 -4.21
C ALA A 419 -10.71 -19.16 -5.58
N ARG A 420 -11.90 -19.73 -5.73
CA ARG A 420 -12.81 -19.46 -6.85
C ARG A 420 -14.15 -19.08 -6.25
N GLN A 421 -14.49 -17.80 -6.29
CA GLN A 421 -15.67 -17.25 -5.62
C GLN A 421 -16.56 -16.50 -6.60
N MET A 422 -17.85 -16.43 -6.30
CA MET A 422 -18.82 -15.68 -7.10
C MET A 422 -19.85 -14.98 -6.21
N LEU A 423 -20.12 -13.71 -6.53
CA LEU A 423 -21.17 -12.87 -5.96
C LEU A 423 -22.12 -12.43 -7.07
N THR A 424 -23.43 -12.62 -6.91
CA THR A 424 -24.44 -12.28 -7.92
C THR A 424 -25.43 -11.26 -7.40
N ALA A 425 -26.00 -10.42 -8.28
CA ALA A 425 -26.97 -9.38 -7.90
C ALA A 425 -28.39 -9.90 -7.63
N GLY A 426 -28.76 -11.07 -8.15
CA GLY A 426 -30.11 -11.62 -8.00
C GLY A 426 -30.16 -13.15 -8.03
N GLY A 427 -31.29 -13.68 -7.56
CA GLY A 427 -31.62 -15.10 -7.63
C GLY A 427 -32.14 -15.53 -9.01
N ALA A 428 -32.48 -16.80 -9.13
CA ALA A 428 -32.93 -17.48 -10.35
C ALA A 428 -34.23 -16.93 -11.00
N ASP A 429 -34.93 -15.98 -10.38
CA ASP A 429 -36.25 -15.50 -10.83
C ASP A 429 -36.41 -13.97 -10.75
N GLN A 430 -35.31 -13.21 -10.68
CA GLN A 430 -35.36 -11.76 -10.38
C GLN A 430 -34.69 -10.91 -11.44
N GLN A 431 -35.40 -9.84 -11.86
CA GLN A 431 -34.84 -8.80 -12.72
C GLN A 431 -33.99 -7.84 -11.88
N VAL A 432 -32.79 -7.51 -12.37
CA VAL A 432 -31.87 -6.55 -11.75
C VAL A 432 -32.46 -5.14 -11.87
N ALA A 433 -32.42 -4.40 -10.75
CA ALA A 433 -32.96 -3.04 -10.69
C ALA A 433 -31.94 -2.03 -11.23
N ASP A 434 -32.18 -1.56 -12.45
CA ASP A 434 -31.38 -0.55 -13.15
C ASP A 434 -31.84 0.87 -12.77
N SER A 435 -31.81 1.20 -11.47
CA SER A 435 -32.38 2.46 -10.92
C SER A 435 -31.68 2.97 -9.66
N GLY A 436 -30.41 2.64 -9.48
CA GLY A 436 -29.61 3.11 -8.35
C GLY A 436 -29.08 4.54 -8.52
N PRO A 437 -28.47 5.11 -7.46
CA PRO A 437 -27.99 6.49 -7.45
C PRO A 437 -26.83 6.72 -8.42
N ASN A 438 -26.72 7.96 -8.91
CA ASN A 438 -25.62 8.44 -9.75
C ASN A 438 -25.41 7.63 -11.05
N GLY A 439 -26.49 7.09 -11.60
CA GLY A 439 -26.47 6.34 -12.86
C GLY A 439 -25.84 4.96 -12.71
N HIS A 440 -26.11 4.28 -11.60
CA HIS A 440 -25.65 2.92 -11.34
C HIS A 440 -26.83 2.00 -11.03
N SER A 441 -26.70 0.68 -11.22
CA SER A 441 -27.66 -0.24 -10.62
C SER A 441 -27.61 -0.17 -9.08
N VAL A 442 -28.67 -0.59 -8.39
CA VAL A 442 -28.67 -0.64 -6.91
C VAL A 442 -27.56 -1.56 -6.39
N PHE A 443 -27.32 -2.69 -7.08
CA PHE A 443 -26.28 -3.64 -6.71
C PHE A 443 -24.89 -3.04 -6.89
N THR A 444 -24.61 -2.45 -8.06
CA THR A 444 -23.30 -1.86 -8.36
C THR A 444 -23.02 -0.66 -7.44
N TRP A 445 -24.02 0.17 -7.15
CA TRP A 445 -23.88 1.23 -6.16
C TRP A 445 -23.40 0.71 -4.80
N VAL A 446 -24.10 -0.30 -4.25
CA VAL A 446 -23.76 -0.89 -2.95
C VAL A 446 -22.37 -1.56 -3.00
N LEU A 447 -22.05 -2.26 -4.09
CA LEU A 447 -20.74 -2.86 -4.32
C LEU A 447 -19.61 -1.81 -4.28
N LEU A 448 -19.79 -0.67 -4.96
CA LEU A 448 -18.82 0.43 -4.94
C LEU A 448 -18.62 1.00 -3.53
N GLN A 449 -19.68 1.13 -2.74
CA GLN A 449 -19.56 1.54 -1.33
C GLN A 449 -18.77 0.53 -0.49
N ALA A 450 -18.97 -0.76 -0.76
CA ALA A 450 -18.26 -1.84 -0.10
C ALA A 450 -16.75 -1.76 -0.41
N LEU A 451 -16.41 -1.69 -1.70
CA LEU A 451 -15.03 -1.58 -2.20
C LEU A 451 -14.33 -0.27 -1.76
N ALA A 452 -15.09 0.79 -1.54
CA ALA A 452 -14.59 2.06 -1.00
C ALA A 452 -14.32 2.02 0.51
N GLY A 453 -14.48 0.87 1.18
CA GLY A 453 -14.11 0.65 2.57
C GLY A 453 -15.25 0.23 3.49
N LYS A 454 -16.53 0.39 3.12
CA LYS A 454 -17.64 -0.10 3.99
C LYS A 454 -17.69 -1.64 4.08
N GLY A 455 -17.03 -2.32 3.15
CA GLY A 455 -16.88 -3.76 3.14
C GLY A 455 -15.81 -4.28 4.11
N ASP A 456 -14.99 -3.42 4.73
CA ASP A 456 -14.08 -3.83 5.80
C ASP A 456 -14.88 -3.93 7.11
N LEU A 457 -15.48 -5.11 7.32
CA LEU A 457 -16.44 -5.32 8.39
C LEU A 457 -15.78 -5.54 9.75
N ASN A 458 -14.51 -5.92 9.77
CA ASN A 458 -13.75 -6.20 10.98
C ASN A 458 -12.72 -5.10 11.33
N GLY A 459 -12.48 -4.14 10.43
CA GLY A 459 -11.60 -2.99 10.62
C GLY A 459 -10.11 -3.30 10.47
N ASP A 460 -9.74 -4.38 9.77
CA ASP A 460 -8.35 -4.79 9.60
C ASP A 460 -7.65 -4.17 8.38
N GLY A 461 -8.38 -3.37 7.59
CA GLY A 461 -7.89 -2.69 6.40
C GLY A 461 -7.86 -3.57 5.15
N LEU A 462 -8.47 -4.75 5.19
CA LEU A 462 -8.73 -5.62 4.05
C LEU A 462 -10.23 -5.78 3.82
N ILE A 463 -10.59 -6.22 2.62
CA ILE A 463 -11.94 -6.62 2.28
C ILE A 463 -11.84 -7.99 1.61
N THR A 464 -12.24 -9.04 2.31
CA THR A 464 -12.33 -10.39 1.75
C THR A 464 -13.56 -10.56 0.87
N GLY A 465 -13.59 -11.59 0.02
CA GLY A 465 -14.78 -11.95 -0.76
C GLY A 465 -15.98 -12.24 0.15
N THR A 466 -15.74 -12.90 1.28
CA THR A 466 -16.74 -13.14 2.32
C THR A 466 -17.24 -11.84 2.97
N GLU A 467 -16.38 -10.89 3.32
CA GLU A 467 -16.80 -9.60 3.87
C GLU A 467 -17.55 -8.75 2.85
N LEU A 468 -17.07 -8.73 1.61
CA LEU A 468 -17.73 -8.07 0.49
C LEU A 468 -19.17 -8.58 0.34
N ALA A 469 -19.36 -9.90 0.32
CA ALA A 469 -20.68 -10.51 0.23
C ALA A 469 -21.55 -10.24 1.46
N ALA A 470 -20.96 -10.32 2.67
CA ALA A 470 -21.66 -10.05 3.92
C ALA A 470 -22.11 -8.59 4.06
N TYR A 471 -21.42 -7.66 3.40
CA TYR A 471 -21.88 -6.28 3.27
C TYR A 471 -22.94 -6.14 2.18
N VAL A 472 -22.66 -6.60 0.95
CA VAL A 472 -23.49 -6.32 -0.24
C VAL A 472 -24.84 -7.04 -0.17
N ALA A 473 -24.88 -8.32 0.19
CA ALA A 473 -26.09 -9.13 0.10
C ALA A 473 -27.26 -8.63 0.98
N PRO A 474 -27.08 -8.42 2.30
CA PRO A 474 -28.16 -7.87 3.12
C PRO A 474 -28.47 -6.41 2.76
N ALA A 475 -27.47 -5.61 2.40
CA ALA A 475 -27.65 -4.21 2.04
C ALA A 475 -28.56 -4.04 0.81
N VAL A 476 -28.30 -4.79 -0.26
CA VAL A 476 -29.11 -4.78 -1.48
C VAL A 476 -30.51 -5.35 -1.20
N SER A 477 -30.61 -6.47 -0.47
CA SER A 477 -31.91 -7.10 -0.16
C SER A 477 -32.82 -6.22 0.70
N ALA A 478 -32.26 -5.29 1.48
CA ALA A 478 -33.03 -4.37 2.30
C ALA A 478 -33.65 -3.21 1.53
N VAL A 479 -33.10 -2.86 0.37
CA VAL A 479 -33.46 -1.66 -0.39
C VAL A 479 -33.97 -1.95 -1.80
N SER A 480 -33.96 -3.21 -2.20
CA SER A 480 -34.38 -3.73 -3.50
C SER A 480 -35.02 -5.11 -3.35
N ALA A 481 -35.79 -5.54 -4.34
CA ALA A 481 -36.33 -6.91 -4.40
C ALA A 481 -35.26 -7.97 -4.73
N GLN A 482 -34.07 -7.52 -5.15
CA GLN A 482 -32.91 -8.34 -5.44
C GLN A 482 -32.46 -9.14 -4.22
N THR A 483 -32.14 -10.42 -4.43
CA THR A 483 -31.54 -11.28 -3.41
C THR A 483 -30.18 -11.76 -3.87
N PRO A 484 -29.10 -11.01 -3.61
CA PRO A 484 -27.75 -11.43 -3.95
C PRO A 484 -27.39 -12.79 -3.34
N ALA A 485 -26.57 -13.55 -4.07
CA ALA A 485 -26.08 -14.84 -3.63
C ALA A 485 -24.55 -14.90 -3.71
N PHE A 486 -23.93 -15.63 -2.79
CA PHE A 486 -22.49 -15.81 -2.73
C PHE A 486 -22.12 -17.28 -2.55
N GLY A 487 -20.98 -17.69 -3.11
CA GLY A 487 -20.47 -19.04 -2.94
C GLY A 487 -19.18 -19.33 -3.71
N SER A 488 -18.70 -20.56 -3.55
CA SER A 488 -17.50 -21.07 -4.21
C SER A 488 -17.79 -21.78 -5.53
N LEU A 489 -16.88 -21.67 -6.50
CA LEU A 489 -16.90 -22.42 -7.77
C LEU A 489 -15.99 -23.68 -7.70
N PRO A 490 -16.10 -24.68 -8.62
CA PRO A 490 -15.13 -25.74 -8.79
C PRO A 490 -13.69 -25.25 -8.77
N GLY A 491 -12.79 -26.08 -8.24
CA GLY A 491 -11.39 -25.74 -8.05
C GLY A 491 -11.10 -24.84 -6.83
N SER A 492 -12.10 -24.32 -6.13
CA SER A 492 -11.89 -23.59 -4.86
C SER A 492 -11.43 -24.53 -3.75
N GLN A 493 -10.43 -24.12 -2.97
CA GLN A 493 -9.84 -24.86 -1.85
C GLN A 493 -10.05 -24.14 -0.51
N GLY A 494 -11.04 -23.24 -0.44
CA GLY A 494 -11.35 -22.46 0.76
C GLY A 494 -10.44 -21.25 0.98
N GLY A 495 -9.77 -20.77 -0.07
CA GLY A 495 -9.12 -19.46 -0.05
C GLY A 495 -10.12 -18.31 -0.16
N GLU A 496 -9.64 -17.08 0.02
CA GLU A 496 -10.45 -15.86 -0.04
C GLU A 496 -9.82 -14.85 -1.01
N PHE A 497 -10.63 -14.29 -1.92
CA PHE A 497 -10.21 -13.11 -2.67
C PHE A 497 -10.09 -11.93 -1.71
N VAL A 498 -9.04 -11.11 -1.84
CA VAL A 498 -8.80 -10.00 -0.92
C VAL A 498 -8.55 -8.69 -1.68
N PHE A 499 -9.22 -7.63 -1.25
CA PHE A 499 -8.89 -6.24 -1.59
C PHE A 499 -8.23 -5.57 -0.40
N GLN A 500 -7.41 -4.57 -0.67
CA GLN A 500 -6.91 -3.67 0.37
C GLN A 500 -7.83 -2.45 0.40
N VAL A 501 -8.21 -1.98 1.60
CA VAL A 501 -8.95 -0.73 1.73
C VAL A 501 -8.09 0.40 1.14
N PRO A 502 -8.63 1.17 0.18
CA PRO A 502 -7.89 2.27 -0.45
C PRO A 502 -7.27 3.22 0.57
N SER A 503 -6.03 3.66 0.33
CA SER A 503 -5.48 4.84 1.01
C SER A 503 -5.98 6.08 0.30
N GLY A 504 -6.85 6.85 0.94
CA GLY A 504 -7.28 8.16 0.49
C GLY A 504 -6.31 9.21 0.98
N ASP A 505 -5.41 9.62 0.09
CA ASP A 505 -4.51 10.76 0.32
C ASP A 505 -5.20 12.12 0.04
N GLU A 506 -6.53 12.16 0.16
CA GLU A 506 -7.36 13.31 -0.22
C GLU A 506 -7.35 14.39 0.86
N PHE A 507 -6.79 15.55 0.53
CA PHE A 507 -6.93 16.77 1.32
C PHE A 507 -8.28 17.40 0.99
N LEU A 508 -9.13 17.56 2.00
CA LEU A 508 -10.43 18.21 1.85
C LEU A 508 -10.26 19.68 1.45
N THR A 509 -11.02 20.09 0.44
CA THR A 509 -11.14 21.46 -0.06
C THR A 509 -12.61 21.80 -0.34
N ALA A 510 -12.86 23.06 -0.74
CA ALA A 510 -14.18 23.48 -1.21
C ALA A 510 -14.65 22.72 -2.47
N GLU A 511 -13.71 22.16 -3.24
CA GLU A 511 -13.98 21.39 -4.48
C GLU A 511 -14.26 19.90 -4.20
N THR A 512 -14.00 19.41 -2.98
CA THR A 512 -14.26 17.99 -2.65
C THR A 512 -15.74 17.66 -2.83
N ALA A 513 -16.01 16.77 -3.79
CA ALA A 513 -17.36 16.34 -4.13
C ALA A 513 -18.09 15.71 -2.93
N GLN A 514 -19.38 16.00 -2.83
CA GLN A 514 -20.29 15.39 -1.86
C GLN A 514 -21.18 14.37 -2.57
N LEU A 515 -21.68 13.39 -1.82
CA LEU A 515 -22.70 12.49 -2.34
C LEU A 515 -23.99 13.26 -2.63
N SER A 516 -24.72 12.80 -3.66
CA SER A 516 -26.05 13.28 -4.00
C SER A 516 -27.06 12.93 -2.89
N ALA A 517 -28.19 13.63 -2.86
CA ALA A 517 -29.22 13.39 -1.84
C ALA A 517 -29.75 11.94 -1.87
N ASP A 518 -29.96 11.41 -3.08
CA ASP A 518 -30.44 10.04 -3.27
C ASP A 518 -29.40 8.99 -2.85
N ALA A 519 -28.11 9.26 -3.10
CA ALA A 519 -27.00 8.43 -2.61
C ALA A 519 -26.94 8.41 -1.08
N ILE A 520 -27.08 9.57 -0.42
CA ILE A 520 -27.12 9.67 1.04
C ILE A 520 -28.35 8.93 1.60
N ALA A 521 -29.52 9.11 0.99
CA ALA A 521 -30.75 8.44 1.41
C ALA A 521 -30.65 6.91 1.27
N LEU A 522 -30.07 6.41 0.18
CA LEU A 522 -29.84 4.98 0.00
C LEU A 522 -28.83 4.45 1.01
N ASN A 523 -27.71 5.14 1.23
CA ASN A 523 -26.72 4.77 2.25
C ASN A 523 -27.36 4.71 3.65
N GLY A 524 -28.22 5.67 3.99
CA GLY A 524 -28.96 5.68 5.26
C GLY A 524 -29.89 4.47 5.42
N ARG A 525 -30.59 4.06 4.36
CA ARG A 525 -31.43 2.84 4.37
C ARG A 525 -30.59 1.57 4.53
N VAL A 526 -29.46 1.49 3.84
CA VAL A 526 -28.50 0.39 3.96
C VAL A 526 -27.95 0.30 5.37
N ASP A 527 -27.51 1.41 5.95
CA ASP A 527 -26.94 1.45 7.30
C ASP A 527 -27.99 1.10 8.37
N ALA A 528 -29.25 1.52 8.20
CA ALA A 528 -30.35 1.18 9.10
C ALA A 528 -30.75 -0.31 9.06
N ALA A 529 -30.52 -0.99 7.94
CA ALA A 529 -30.81 -2.41 7.78
C ALA A 529 -29.73 -3.31 8.39
N ARG A 530 -28.59 -2.75 8.84
CA ARG A 530 -27.51 -3.51 9.45
C ARG A 530 -27.73 -3.68 10.97
N PRO A 531 -27.38 -4.84 11.54
CA PRO A 531 -27.33 -4.99 12.99
C PRO A 531 -26.42 -3.94 13.64
N ALA A 532 -26.86 -3.36 14.76
CA ALA A 532 -26.22 -2.22 15.43
C ALA A 532 -24.74 -2.41 15.84
N SER A 533 -24.21 -3.62 15.79
CA SER A 533 -22.83 -3.94 16.18
C SER A 533 -21.77 -3.47 15.16
N ALA A 534 -22.17 -2.99 13.98
CA ALA A 534 -21.24 -2.56 12.93
C ALA A 534 -20.95 -1.04 12.90
N ALA A 535 -21.58 -0.25 13.78
CA ALA A 535 -21.53 1.21 13.75
C ALA A 535 -20.51 1.83 14.72
N ALA A 536 -19.95 1.06 15.65
CA ALA A 536 -18.98 1.52 16.63
C ALA A 536 -17.81 0.54 16.64
N GLY A 537 -16.58 1.04 16.49
CA GLY A 537 -15.32 0.27 16.40
C GLY A 537 -14.99 -0.57 17.65
N ALA A 538 -15.89 -1.48 18.03
CA ALA A 538 -15.73 -2.44 19.09
C ALA A 538 -15.18 -3.74 18.52
N THR A 539 -14.15 -4.26 19.19
CA THR A 539 -13.40 -5.49 18.90
C THR A 539 -14.20 -6.78 19.14
N VAL A 540 -15.50 -6.78 18.84
CA VAL A 540 -16.35 -7.97 18.95
C VAL A 540 -16.39 -8.63 17.57
N ALA A 541 -16.15 -9.94 17.51
CA ALA A 541 -16.32 -10.71 16.28
C ALA A 541 -17.67 -10.35 15.65
N ALA A 542 -17.64 -9.76 14.46
CA ALA A 542 -18.84 -9.30 13.80
C ALA A 542 -19.80 -10.51 13.62
N PRO A 543 -21.10 -10.34 13.92
CA PRO A 543 -22.03 -11.45 13.96
C PRO A 543 -22.09 -12.15 12.60
N PRO A 544 -22.28 -13.47 12.58
CA PRO A 544 -22.39 -14.20 11.32
C PRO A 544 -23.55 -13.67 10.47
N VAL A 545 -23.33 -13.55 9.16
CA VAL A 545 -24.32 -13.00 8.23
C VAL A 545 -24.90 -14.13 7.38
N THR A 546 -26.21 -14.31 7.40
CA THR A 546 -26.88 -15.29 6.54
C THR A 546 -27.12 -14.70 5.14
N VAL A 547 -26.62 -15.39 4.12
CA VAL A 547 -26.82 -15.03 2.71
C VAL A 547 -27.39 -16.22 1.92
N LYS A 548 -28.01 -15.95 0.78
CA LYS A 548 -28.40 -17.02 -0.15
C LYS A 548 -27.16 -17.61 -0.82
N THR A 549 -27.19 -18.90 -1.10
CA THR A 549 -26.16 -19.59 -1.88
C THR A 549 -26.51 -19.65 -3.36
N LEU A 550 -25.51 -19.92 -4.18
CA LEU A 550 -25.62 -20.15 -5.64
C LEU A 550 -26.37 -21.45 -6.01
N GLN A 551 -26.95 -22.14 -5.03
CA GLN A 551 -27.80 -23.33 -5.21
C GLN A 551 -29.22 -23.10 -4.68
N GLY A 552 -29.56 -21.89 -4.25
CA GLY A 552 -30.87 -21.55 -3.68
C GLY A 552 -31.03 -21.89 -2.20
N GLY A 553 -29.97 -22.34 -1.52
CA GLY A 553 -29.94 -22.54 -0.06
C GLY A 553 -29.55 -21.27 0.70
N GLN A 554 -29.33 -21.39 2.01
CA GLN A 554 -28.73 -20.34 2.83
C GLN A 554 -27.37 -20.80 3.35
N ALA A 555 -26.41 -19.88 3.38
CA ALA A 555 -25.11 -20.06 4.03
C ALA A 555 -24.93 -18.98 5.09
N THR A 556 -24.31 -19.38 6.20
CA THR A 556 -23.90 -18.46 7.25
C THR A 556 -22.44 -18.07 7.01
N LEU A 557 -22.21 -16.82 6.63
CA LEU A 557 -20.89 -16.26 6.47
C LEU A 557 -20.30 -15.93 7.83
N VAL A 558 -19.16 -16.52 8.14
CA VAL A 558 -18.36 -16.20 9.32
C VAL A 558 -17.28 -15.24 8.87
N LEU A 559 -17.32 -14.02 9.40
CA LEU A 559 -16.35 -12.99 9.05
C LEU A 559 -14.98 -13.35 9.62
N PRO A 560 -13.89 -13.14 8.86
CA PRO A 560 -12.55 -13.32 9.38
C PRO A 560 -12.32 -12.46 10.63
N ALA A 561 -11.54 -12.97 11.58
CA ALA A 561 -11.12 -12.17 12.72
C ALA A 561 -10.20 -11.03 12.26
N ALA A 562 -10.41 -9.83 12.80
CA ALA A 562 -9.60 -8.67 12.49
C ALA A 562 -8.13 -8.94 12.78
N VAL A 563 -7.27 -8.65 11.80
CA VAL A 563 -5.82 -8.63 12.02
C VAL A 563 -5.44 -7.37 12.80
N LYS A 564 -4.54 -7.52 13.77
CA LYS A 564 -3.98 -6.37 14.48
C LYS A 564 -3.25 -5.45 13.49
N SER A 565 -3.77 -4.25 13.33
CA SER A 565 -3.20 -3.20 12.48
C SER A 565 -2.35 -2.24 13.31
N SER A 566 -1.27 -1.72 12.73
CA SER A 566 -0.39 -0.76 13.40
C SER A 566 -1.09 0.59 13.61
N ASP A 567 -0.62 1.42 14.54
CA ASP A 567 -1.18 2.74 14.80
C ASP A 567 -1.23 3.62 13.54
N ARG A 568 -0.19 3.53 12.68
CA ARG A 568 -0.17 4.20 11.36
C ARG A 568 -1.30 3.73 10.45
N GLN A 569 -1.57 2.42 10.42
CA GLN A 569 -2.65 1.86 9.61
C GLN A 569 -4.01 2.23 10.19
N ARG A 570 -4.19 2.12 11.51
CA ARG A 570 -5.42 2.54 12.19
C ARG A 570 -5.70 4.02 11.99
N ALA A 571 -4.67 4.87 12.06
CA ALA A 571 -4.78 6.29 11.77
C ALA A 571 -5.23 6.54 10.32
N ARG A 572 -4.65 5.82 9.35
CA ARG A 572 -5.09 5.87 7.95
C ARG A 572 -6.55 5.45 7.80
N LEU A 573 -6.95 4.31 8.37
CA LEU A 573 -8.34 3.82 8.31
C LEU A 573 -9.33 4.80 8.93
N ALA A 574 -8.97 5.42 10.05
CA ALA A 574 -9.78 6.48 10.67
C ALA A 574 -9.89 7.72 9.76
N ASN A 575 -8.80 8.13 9.10
CA ASN A 575 -8.85 9.20 8.09
C ASN A 575 -9.79 8.84 6.92
N GLU A 576 -9.72 7.62 6.39
CA GLU A 576 -10.62 7.16 5.31
C GLU A 576 -12.08 7.20 5.73
N ARG A 577 -12.37 6.71 6.94
CA ARG A 577 -13.71 6.75 7.49
C ARG A 577 -14.20 8.18 7.64
N GLY A 578 -13.35 9.10 8.07
CA GLY A 578 -13.63 10.54 8.11
C GLY A 578 -13.97 11.13 6.74
N LEU A 579 -13.20 10.78 5.70
CA LEU A 579 -13.45 11.22 4.32
C LEU A 579 -14.81 10.74 3.81
N GLN A 580 -15.16 9.49 4.07
CA GLN A 580 -16.46 8.94 3.69
C GLN A 580 -17.62 9.67 4.39
N LEU A 581 -17.54 9.83 5.71
CA LEU A 581 -18.56 10.53 6.49
C LEU A 581 -18.70 11.98 6.05
N TYR A 582 -17.58 12.62 5.70
CA TYR A 582 -17.60 13.96 5.13
C TYR A 582 -18.36 14.02 3.79
N LYS A 583 -18.13 13.07 2.87
CA LYS A 583 -18.87 12.99 1.59
C LYS A 583 -20.36 12.75 1.78
N GLU A 584 -20.76 12.07 2.87
CA GLU A 584 -22.14 11.87 3.32
C GLU A 584 -22.75 13.09 4.05
N LYS A 585 -22.01 14.20 4.17
CA LYS A 585 -22.40 15.40 4.95
C LYS A 585 -22.55 15.17 6.46
N ARG A 586 -22.01 14.07 6.98
CA ARG A 586 -21.98 13.72 8.41
C ARG A 586 -20.76 14.36 9.09
N TYR A 587 -20.75 15.69 9.14
CA TYR A 587 -19.56 16.44 9.56
C TYR A 587 -19.12 16.22 11.00
N VAL A 588 -20.05 15.94 11.92
CA VAL A 588 -19.71 15.66 13.32
C VAL A 588 -18.93 14.34 13.40
N ASP A 589 -19.51 13.26 12.87
CA ASP A 589 -18.89 11.94 12.83
C ASP A 589 -17.55 11.96 12.07
N ALA A 590 -17.46 12.73 10.97
CA ALA A 590 -16.21 12.90 10.24
C ALA A 590 -15.11 13.54 11.10
N ALA A 591 -15.44 14.57 11.90
CA ALA A 591 -14.49 15.21 12.79
C ALA A 591 -13.97 14.24 13.88
N GLU A 592 -14.84 13.39 14.42
CA GLU A 592 -14.44 12.37 15.41
C GLU A 592 -13.43 11.38 14.82
N GLN A 593 -13.64 10.93 13.60
CA GLN A 593 -12.74 10.00 12.93
C GLN A 593 -11.39 10.62 12.57
N PHE A 594 -11.36 11.87 12.08
CA PHE A 594 -10.09 12.58 11.87
C PHE A 594 -9.35 12.86 13.19
N ALA A 595 -10.08 13.12 14.29
CA ALA A 595 -9.48 13.28 15.61
C ALA A 595 -8.88 11.97 16.13
N GLU A 596 -9.55 10.82 15.93
CA GLU A 596 -8.98 9.51 16.28
C GLU A 596 -7.74 9.21 15.44
N ALA A 597 -7.73 9.57 14.16
CA ALA A 597 -6.55 9.44 13.30
C ALA A 597 -5.36 10.22 13.88
N LEU A 598 -5.57 11.44 14.37
CA LEU A 598 -4.54 12.30 14.93
C LEU A 598 -4.12 11.89 16.35
N LYS A 599 -4.99 11.22 17.10
CA LYS A 599 -4.64 10.61 18.39
C LYS A 599 -3.68 9.43 18.20
N LEU A 600 -3.92 8.61 17.17
CA LEU A 600 -3.07 7.48 16.80
C LEU A 600 -1.77 7.94 16.12
N ARG A 601 -1.83 9.04 15.35
CA ARG A 601 -0.71 9.60 14.60
C ARG A 601 -0.72 11.13 14.64
N PRO A 602 -0.10 11.76 15.65
CA PRO A 602 -0.12 13.22 15.83
C PRO A 602 0.51 14.03 14.69
N ASP A 603 1.43 13.41 13.93
CA ASP A 603 2.13 13.98 12.78
C ASP A 603 1.41 13.69 11.44
N PHE A 604 0.12 13.35 11.45
CA PHE A 604 -0.63 13.06 10.23
C PHE A 604 -1.22 14.33 9.60
N ALA A 605 -0.39 15.05 8.83
CA ALA A 605 -0.76 16.32 8.18
C ALA A 605 -2.09 16.27 7.41
N LEU A 606 -2.36 15.16 6.71
CA LEU A 606 -3.59 14.92 5.96
C LEU A 606 -4.83 14.96 6.86
N ALA A 607 -4.84 14.17 7.94
CA ALA A 607 -5.94 14.14 8.89
C ALA A 607 -6.11 15.50 9.61
N ALA A 608 -5.01 16.19 9.90
CA ALA A 608 -5.05 17.54 10.47
C ALA A 608 -5.71 18.55 9.53
N ASN A 609 -5.39 18.50 8.23
CA ASN A 609 -6.03 19.36 7.23
C ASN A 609 -7.52 19.05 7.16
N ASN A 610 -7.86 17.77 7.09
CA ASN A 610 -9.22 17.31 6.91
C ASN A 610 -10.08 17.66 8.12
N LEU A 611 -9.55 17.51 9.34
CA LEU A 611 -10.21 17.98 10.56
C LEU A 611 -10.43 19.50 10.55
N GLY A 612 -9.40 20.27 10.18
CA GLY A 612 -9.49 21.72 10.04
C GLY A 612 -10.56 22.14 9.03
N PHE A 613 -10.63 21.47 7.88
CA PHE A 613 -11.62 21.72 6.85
C PHE A 613 -13.04 21.35 7.30
N VAL A 614 -13.21 20.23 8.01
CA VAL A 614 -14.51 19.85 8.57
C VAL A 614 -15.02 20.89 9.56
N TYR A 615 -14.14 21.44 10.43
CA TYR A 615 -14.54 22.54 11.30
C TYR A 615 -14.92 23.80 10.54
N TYR A 616 -14.27 24.11 9.42
CA TYR A 616 -14.69 25.20 8.54
C TYR A 616 -16.14 25.00 8.06
N ARG A 617 -16.47 23.78 7.61
CA ARG A 617 -17.83 23.43 7.16
C ARG A 617 -18.87 23.45 8.27
N GLN A 618 -18.46 23.24 9.53
CA GLN A 618 -19.31 23.42 10.70
C GLN A 618 -19.45 24.88 11.16
N GLY A 619 -18.78 25.84 10.51
CA GLY A 619 -18.77 27.26 10.91
C GLY A 619 -17.81 27.58 12.08
N ARG A 620 -16.97 26.63 12.48
CA ARG A 620 -16.03 26.73 13.61
C ARG A 620 -14.68 27.25 13.12
N PHE A 621 -14.66 28.49 12.63
CA PHE A 621 -13.52 29.05 11.87
C PHE A 621 -12.22 29.20 12.69
N ALA A 622 -12.32 29.55 13.97
CA ALA A 622 -11.14 29.66 14.84
C ALA A 622 -10.46 28.30 15.07
N GLU A 623 -11.26 27.24 15.26
CA GLU A 623 -10.76 25.88 15.43
C GLU A 623 -10.22 25.31 14.11
N SER A 624 -10.88 25.63 13.00
CA SER A 624 -10.39 25.33 11.65
C SER A 624 -8.99 25.90 11.43
N ALA A 625 -8.79 27.20 11.68
CA ALA A 625 -7.50 27.85 11.53
C ALA A 625 -6.42 27.19 12.40
N ARG A 626 -6.72 26.88 13.66
CA ARG A 626 -5.77 26.20 14.57
C ARG A 626 -5.30 24.85 14.04
N TRP A 627 -6.20 24.04 13.48
CA TRP A 627 -5.84 22.73 12.92
C TRP A 627 -5.07 22.86 11.60
N LEU A 628 -5.42 23.82 10.77
CA LEU A 628 -4.70 24.10 9.51
C LEU A 628 -3.30 24.65 9.76
N GLU A 629 -3.11 25.48 10.79
CA GLU A 629 -1.77 25.85 11.26
C GLU A 629 -0.98 24.64 11.77
N ASN A 630 -1.64 23.69 12.43
CA ASN A 630 -0.98 22.46 12.85
C ASN A 630 -0.57 21.61 11.64
N THR A 631 -1.41 21.51 10.60
CA THR A 631 -1.03 20.90 9.32
C THR A 631 0.25 21.51 8.79
N LEU A 632 0.37 22.84 8.77
CA LEU A 632 1.53 23.55 8.24
C LEU A 632 2.77 23.46 9.14
N LYS A 633 2.61 23.19 10.44
CA LYS A 633 3.73 22.84 11.32
C LYS A 633 4.29 21.46 11.01
N ILE A 634 3.42 20.51 10.67
CA ILE A 634 3.80 19.15 10.31
C ILE A 634 4.40 19.15 8.89
N ASP A 635 3.76 19.84 7.96
CA ASP A 635 4.17 19.94 6.57
C ASP A 635 3.99 21.36 6.01
N PRO A 636 5.06 22.18 6.06
CA PRO A 636 5.03 23.55 5.59
C PRO A 636 4.86 23.70 4.07
N SER A 637 5.05 22.63 3.30
CA SER A 637 4.96 22.65 1.82
C SER A 637 3.53 22.47 1.29
N ARG A 638 2.57 22.21 2.18
CA ARG A 638 1.22 21.81 1.79
C ARG A 638 0.36 23.00 1.35
N ALA A 639 0.45 23.36 0.07
CA ALA A 639 -0.29 24.49 -0.52
C ALA A 639 -1.78 24.49 -0.15
N VAL A 640 -2.48 23.36 -0.29
CA VAL A 640 -3.91 23.23 0.04
C VAL A 640 -4.24 23.71 1.47
N ALA A 641 -3.37 23.48 2.44
CA ALA A 641 -3.58 23.92 3.81
C ALA A 641 -3.52 25.45 3.93
N TYR A 642 -2.69 26.15 3.14
CA TYR A 642 -2.69 27.62 3.08
C TYR A 642 -3.97 28.18 2.46
N LEU A 643 -4.51 27.55 1.42
CA LEU A 643 -5.79 27.96 0.82
C LEU A 643 -6.92 27.86 1.85
N ASN A 644 -7.04 26.69 2.48
CA ASN A 644 -8.02 26.44 3.54
C ASN A 644 -7.84 27.39 4.72
N LEU A 645 -6.59 27.70 5.11
CA LEU A 645 -6.28 28.61 6.21
C LEU A 645 -6.66 30.05 5.88
N GLY A 646 -6.46 30.48 4.63
CA GLY A 646 -6.94 31.76 4.13
C GLY A 646 -8.45 31.89 4.25
N ASP A 647 -9.20 30.86 3.82
CA ASP A 647 -10.66 30.82 3.93
C ASP A 647 -11.13 30.88 5.40
N ALA A 648 -10.49 30.09 6.27
CA ALA A 648 -10.78 30.07 7.70
C ALA A 648 -10.53 31.43 8.35
N TYR A 649 -9.41 32.09 8.04
CA TYR A 649 -9.09 33.42 8.58
C TYR A 649 -10.01 34.51 8.05
N ALA A 650 -10.34 34.49 6.76
CA ALA A 650 -11.28 35.45 6.17
C ALA A 650 -12.65 35.36 6.84
N LYS A 651 -13.15 34.14 7.09
CA LYS A 651 -14.42 33.91 7.81
C LYS A 651 -14.35 34.23 9.31
N ALA A 652 -13.19 34.09 9.93
CA ALA A 652 -12.96 34.51 11.32
C ALA A 652 -12.77 36.03 11.48
N GLY A 653 -12.66 36.79 10.39
CA GLY A 653 -12.47 38.24 10.38
C GLY A 653 -11.02 38.71 10.47
N ASP A 654 -10.04 37.80 10.44
CA ASP A 654 -8.61 38.12 10.50
C ASP A 654 -8.05 38.32 9.07
N ARG A 655 -8.32 39.51 8.52
CA ARG A 655 -8.01 39.83 7.11
C ARG A 655 -6.51 39.80 6.79
N ASP A 656 -5.66 40.20 7.73
CA ASP A 656 -4.21 40.26 7.50
C ASP A 656 -3.61 38.85 7.40
N LYS A 657 -4.02 37.94 8.29
CA LYS A 657 -3.58 36.54 8.19
C LYS A 657 -4.17 35.83 6.97
N ALA A 658 -5.42 36.14 6.62
CA ALA A 658 -6.03 35.62 5.40
C ALA A 658 -5.24 36.05 4.15
N ARG A 659 -4.89 37.34 4.03
CA ARG A 659 -4.06 37.87 2.94
C ARG A 659 -2.73 37.12 2.86
N LYS A 660 -2.04 36.96 3.99
CA LYS A 660 -0.77 36.22 4.03
C LYS A 660 -0.91 34.77 3.55
N ALA A 661 -1.93 34.06 4.03
CA ALA A 661 -2.14 32.67 3.67
C ALA A 661 -2.44 32.48 2.17
N TYR A 662 -3.32 33.30 1.57
CA TYR A 662 -3.59 33.24 0.15
C TYR A 662 -2.38 33.62 -0.72
N SER A 663 -1.58 34.61 -0.29
CA SER A 663 -0.34 34.96 -0.98
C SER A 663 0.63 33.78 -0.99
N THR A 664 0.86 33.13 0.15
CA THR A 664 1.72 31.93 0.22
C THR A 664 1.17 30.77 -0.61
N TYR A 665 -0.15 30.57 -0.65
CA TYR A 665 -0.75 29.58 -1.56
C TYR A 665 -0.38 29.87 -3.03
N LEU A 666 -0.50 31.13 -3.47
CA LEU A 666 -0.18 31.52 -4.85
C LEU A 666 1.33 31.48 -5.16
N GLU A 667 2.19 31.66 -4.16
CA GLU A 667 3.63 31.44 -4.30
C GLU A 667 3.96 29.96 -4.54
N LEU A 668 3.31 29.06 -3.80
CA LEU A 668 3.50 27.62 -3.93
C LEU A 668 2.82 27.04 -5.18
N GLN A 669 1.63 27.53 -5.53
CA GLN A 669 0.80 27.04 -6.63
C GLN A 669 0.16 28.20 -7.42
N PRO A 670 0.95 28.94 -8.21
CA PRO A 670 0.43 30.09 -8.98
C PRO A 670 -0.59 29.69 -10.04
N GLN A 671 -0.66 28.41 -10.43
CA GLN A 671 -1.62 27.85 -11.39
C GLN A 671 -2.36 26.62 -10.82
N GLY A 672 -2.41 26.47 -9.49
CA GLY A 672 -3.19 25.40 -8.85
C GLY A 672 -4.71 25.60 -9.00
N SER A 673 -5.52 24.55 -8.72
CA SER A 673 -6.98 24.63 -8.88
C SER A 673 -7.60 25.76 -8.05
N GLY A 674 -7.08 26.02 -6.85
CA GLY A 674 -7.51 27.13 -6.00
C GLY A 674 -6.91 28.49 -6.34
N ALA A 675 -6.10 28.65 -7.39
CA ALA A 675 -5.39 29.91 -7.66
C ALA A 675 -6.33 31.06 -8.03
N GLU A 676 -7.37 30.78 -8.80
CA GLU A 676 -8.40 31.77 -9.13
C GLU A 676 -9.20 32.19 -7.89
N GLN A 677 -9.58 31.22 -7.04
CA GLN A 677 -10.21 31.48 -5.76
C GLN A 677 -9.33 32.38 -4.88
N ALA A 678 -8.06 32.02 -4.69
CA ALA A 678 -7.13 32.78 -3.86
C ALA A 678 -6.94 34.21 -4.35
N ARG A 679 -6.81 34.42 -5.67
CA ARG A 679 -6.73 35.78 -6.27
C ARG A 679 -7.98 36.59 -6.00
N THR A 680 -9.15 35.98 -6.16
CA THR A 680 -10.45 36.63 -5.94
C THR A 680 -10.61 37.03 -4.48
N GLN A 681 -10.26 36.15 -3.54
CA GLN A 681 -10.32 36.45 -2.11
C GLN A 681 -9.30 37.53 -1.71
N LEU A 682 -8.10 37.54 -2.30
CA LEU A 682 -7.11 38.59 -2.04
C LEU A 682 -7.56 39.99 -2.48
N GLN A 683 -8.37 40.08 -3.53
CA GLN A 683 -8.94 41.35 -4.01
C GLN A 683 -10.11 41.85 -3.13
N SER A 684 -10.80 40.94 -2.43
CA SER A 684 -11.96 41.27 -1.60
C SER A 684 -11.59 41.64 -0.14
N LEU A 685 -10.40 41.23 0.31
CA LEU A 685 -9.79 41.59 1.59
C LEU A 685 -9.10 42.95 1.51
#